data_AF-A0A518BUV0-F1
#
_entry.id   AF-A0A518BUV0-F1
#
_cell.length_a   1.000
_cell.length_b   1.000
_cell.length_c   1.000
_cell.angle_alpha   90.00
_cell.angle_beta   90.00
_cell.angle_gamma   90.00
#
_symmetry.space_group_name_H-M   'P 1'
#
loop_
_entity.id
_entity.type
_entity.pdbx_description
1 polymer ?
#
loop_
_entity_poly.entity_id
_entity_poly.type
_entity_poly.pdbx_seq_one_letter_code
_entity_poly.pdbx_strand_id
1 'polypeptide(L)'
;MANSTTLVSDGITALADHHKVHSRSVSLSPALVGLLSEQLYRSPVKALEELVVNSFDAEANSCRLYVPQPTEMVSQSKSAVIAVWDDGFGMDVAGLTELWAIGDSRKRDPDFITEKQIKRKQIGKFGIGKLATYAVCERVTYLSSTASGLFAVTIDYNAFAKASKGTVQDVPLSIVKVPTISDSGFESAINALTDKLGIDSQSLNEPGWTLVLLEKLRRKAQDITQGRLRWVLGTAMPLQADFALYLNRTEILSSKEEYETAINFAIHDLPKQRLKSLTEETGEAWTIKDSILLCETLPKGVGGTVRVYKRPLTGKSDDIIRSHGFFIRVNGRLINEDDPLFGLDPLSHKTFYRFRADLDVNDLDAVLLSSREEVGASDQKRVLDAVMRCVFNEARTQFENSDGKLFGENEHVRESDRLFVAPHLVERPLADVLTPNASAAETSDAGVSWFYLDAATDEDLSEIIGRLYSGERSKYRYDFETRGPNDRLVRFEPKTNRFVLNDSHEFIRAHAEDAGSLRTLKDLVTADMLLEVYMRESGVRSEVIGEILENRDALLRALARDHGFSLASIAGGLRDAAANERDLEVYLVRAVRALGFNAQHVSGAEEPDGVARFISYPEGERKFILEAKSSTKVPSLGAIDFGGLRQHAKDNKCERCLLVAPDYPGGSKQDDAQAAKRADELKVSCWTVENLARVVESAERRHINARDIYKIVDTAFSPDSVCAAVEDLLSDPGGDLSSLYSAIITVLRGLEGKLPDSTRTVSQIAGKVVDIKGFEGVNEDKIRHAIAQMAGASRGALHLSDEDAVINSTSLNELENRLSSHLTEGGNGRSEGLFMESNGTDKG
;
A
#
# COMPACT_ATOMS: atom_id res chain seq x y z
N MET A 1 -16.31 -39.25 51.29
CA MET A 1 -16.60 -39.70 49.91
C MET A 1 -16.38 -38.49 49.03
N ALA A 2 -15.39 -38.53 48.14
CA ALA A 2 -15.09 -37.40 47.26
C ALA A 2 -16.23 -37.26 46.24
N ASN A 3 -16.92 -36.12 46.25
CA ASN A 3 -17.88 -35.75 45.20
C ASN A 3 -17.14 -35.78 43.87
N SER A 4 -17.34 -36.81 43.05
CA SER A 4 -16.93 -36.74 41.65
C SER A 4 -17.81 -35.70 40.99
N THR A 5 -17.23 -34.58 40.57
CA THR A 5 -17.96 -33.56 39.81
C THR A 5 -18.41 -34.18 38.50
N THR A 6 -19.67 -34.58 38.42
CA THR A 6 -20.26 -35.14 37.21
C THR A 6 -20.25 -34.07 36.12
N LEU A 7 -19.77 -34.42 34.93
CA LEU A 7 -19.87 -33.57 33.75
C LEU A 7 -21.34 -33.32 33.42
N VAL A 8 -21.68 -32.11 32.95
CA VAL A 8 -23.06 -31.75 32.59
C VAL A 8 -23.52 -32.62 31.42
N SER A 9 -22.63 -32.90 30.47
CA SER A 9 -22.87 -33.85 29.37
C SER A 9 -23.28 -35.25 29.84
N ASP A 10 -22.64 -35.77 30.88
CA ASP A 10 -22.96 -37.11 31.41
C ASP A 10 -24.34 -37.10 32.09
N GLY A 11 -24.66 -36.03 32.82
CA GLY A 11 -25.98 -35.86 33.44
C GLY A 11 -27.11 -35.70 32.42
N ILE A 12 -26.90 -34.94 31.33
CA ILE A 12 -27.88 -34.84 30.23
C ILE A 12 -28.10 -36.20 29.57
N THR A 13 -27.03 -36.98 29.37
CA THR A 13 -27.13 -38.33 28.81
C THR A 13 -27.98 -39.22 29.72
N ALA A 14 -27.79 -39.17 31.04
CA ALA A 14 -28.60 -39.91 32.00
C ALA A 14 -30.07 -39.46 32.03
N LEU A 15 -30.36 -38.16 31.87
CA LEU A 15 -31.74 -37.66 31.76
C LEU A 15 -32.43 -38.15 30.49
N ALA A 16 -31.69 -38.34 29.40
CA ALA A 16 -32.25 -38.86 28.16
C ALA A 16 -32.84 -40.28 28.34
N ASP A 17 -32.31 -41.08 29.28
CA ASP A 17 -32.81 -42.42 29.56
C ASP A 17 -34.15 -42.43 30.33
N HIS A 18 -34.53 -41.30 30.96
CA HIS A 18 -35.65 -41.22 31.90
C HIS A 18 -36.72 -40.15 31.56
N HIS A 19 -36.43 -39.21 30.67
CA HIS A 19 -37.32 -38.10 30.32
C HIS A 19 -37.71 -38.08 28.83
N LYS A 20 -38.61 -37.16 28.47
CA LYS A 20 -39.06 -36.99 27.08
C LYS A 20 -37.89 -36.50 26.21
N VAL A 21 -37.32 -37.42 25.43
CA VAL A 21 -36.29 -37.14 24.43
C VAL A 21 -36.95 -36.82 23.09
N HIS A 22 -36.59 -35.67 22.53
CA HIS A 22 -36.86 -35.34 21.15
C HIS A 22 -35.68 -35.84 20.31
N SER A 23 -35.82 -37.05 19.76
CA SER A 23 -34.84 -37.57 18.82
C SER A 23 -35.01 -36.89 17.47
N ARG A 24 -33.99 -36.16 17.04
CA ARG A 24 -33.89 -35.54 15.71
C ARG A 24 -32.63 -36.11 15.04
N SER A 25 -32.55 -36.01 13.73
CA SER A 25 -31.34 -36.32 12.99
C SER A 25 -30.94 -35.10 12.18
N VAL A 26 -29.63 -34.85 12.08
CA VAL A 26 -29.09 -33.90 11.12
C VAL A 26 -28.04 -34.60 10.28
N SER A 27 -28.09 -34.35 8.98
CA SER A 27 -27.10 -34.88 8.04
C SER A 27 -25.79 -34.10 8.21
N LEU A 28 -24.90 -34.66 9.03
CA LEU A 28 -23.58 -34.11 9.33
C LEU A 28 -22.55 -35.08 8.76
N SER A 29 -21.91 -34.74 7.63
CA SER A 29 -20.83 -35.57 7.10
C SER A 29 -19.67 -35.61 8.11
N PRO A 30 -19.34 -36.76 8.72
CA PRO A 30 -18.29 -36.85 9.73
C PRO A 30 -16.91 -36.49 9.17
N ALA A 31 -16.68 -36.80 7.88
CA ALA A 31 -15.49 -36.40 7.14
C ALA A 31 -15.41 -34.89 6.93
N LEU A 32 -16.54 -34.22 6.70
CA LEU A 32 -16.62 -32.77 6.53
C LEU A 32 -16.40 -32.03 7.86
N VAL A 33 -16.95 -32.53 8.97
CA VAL A 33 -16.72 -31.94 10.32
C VAL A 33 -15.24 -32.04 10.69
N GLY A 34 -14.61 -33.20 10.49
CA GLY A 34 -13.16 -33.36 10.70
C GLY A 34 -12.32 -32.45 9.80
N LEU A 35 -12.60 -32.42 8.49
CA LEU A 35 -11.86 -31.57 7.54
C LEU A 35 -12.04 -30.08 7.82
N LEU A 36 -13.28 -29.61 8.00
CA LEU A 36 -13.59 -28.20 8.22
C LEU A 36 -13.02 -27.74 9.57
N SER A 37 -13.09 -28.56 10.61
CA SER A 37 -12.56 -28.20 11.92
C SER A 37 -11.03 -28.27 12.02
N GLU A 38 -10.36 -29.19 11.30
CA GLU A 38 -8.89 -29.25 11.28
C GLU A 38 -8.25 -28.27 10.28
N GLN A 39 -8.93 -27.94 9.18
CA GLN A 39 -8.40 -27.06 8.13
C GLN A 39 -8.86 -25.59 8.23
N LEU A 40 -10.12 -25.29 8.61
CA LEU A 40 -10.59 -23.89 8.76
C LEU A 40 -10.33 -23.30 10.15
N TYR A 41 -10.53 -24.08 11.22
CA TYR A 41 -10.52 -23.56 12.59
C TYR A 41 -9.32 -24.07 13.38
N ARG A 42 -8.11 -23.65 12.97
CA ARG A 42 -6.86 -24.05 13.64
C ARG A 42 -6.67 -23.38 15.01
N SER A 43 -7.31 -22.22 15.25
CA SER A 43 -7.17 -21.42 16.46
C SER A 43 -8.30 -21.68 17.47
N PRO A 44 -7.99 -22.16 18.69
CA PRO A 44 -8.99 -22.35 19.75
C PRO A 44 -9.59 -21.01 20.23
N VAL A 45 -8.88 -19.89 20.05
CA VAL A 45 -9.38 -18.54 20.36
C VAL A 45 -10.50 -18.13 19.40
N LYS A 46 -10.37 -18.47 18.11
CA LYS A 46 -11.40 -18.15 17.11
C LYS A 46 -12.70 -18.89 17.40
N ALA A 47 -12.64 -20.11 17.92
CA ALA A 47 -13.83 -20.84 18.34
C ALA A 47 -14.63 -20.11 19.42
N LEU A 48 -13.96 -19.47 20.38
CA LEU A 48 -14.62 -18.67 21.41
C LEU A 48 -15.17 -17.36 20.84
N GLU A 49 -14.43 -16.71 19.93
CA GLU A 49 -14.92 -15.54 19.19
C GLU A 49 -16.21 -15.85 18.42
N GLU A 50 -16.30 -17.00 17.73
CA GLU A 50 -17.52 -17.42 17.03
C GLU A 50 -18.70 -17.66 17.99
N LEU A 51 -18.45 -18.15 19.21
CA LEU A 51 -19.51 -18.28 20.23
C LEU A 51 -20.00 -16.90 20.68
N VAL A 52 -19.11 -15.93 20.87
CA VAL A 52 -19.49 -14.54 21.20
C VAL A 52 -20.30 -13.90 20.08
N VAL A 53 -19.91 -14.11 18.83
CA VAL A 53 -20.66 -13.64 17.65
C VAL A 53 -22.06 -14.27 17.62
N ASN A 54 -22.18 -15.55 17.97
CA ASN A 54 -23.51 -16.19 18.07
C ASN A 54 -24.37 -15.61 19.19
N SER A 55 -23.78 -15.24 20.33
CA SER A 55 -24.49 -14.54 21.39
C SER A 55 -24.93 -13.13 20.97
N PHE A 56 -24.12 -12.42 20.19
CA PHE A 56 -24.51 -11.13 19.60
C PHE A 56 -25.70 -11.29 18.64
N ASP A 57 -25.61 -12.27 17.73
CA ASP A 57 -26.70 -12.68 16.83
C ASP A 57 -27.97 -13.11 17.60
N ALA A 58 -27.80 -13.59 18.84
CA ALA A 58 -28.92 -13.98 19.70
C ALA A 58 -29.67 -12.80 20.35
N GLU A 59 -29.38 -11.55 19.96
CA GLU A 59 -29.92 -10.32 20.58
C GLU A 59 -29.60 -10.20 22.07
N ALA A 60 -28.52 -10.85 22.54
CA ALA A 60 -28.11 -10.77 23.94
C ALA A 60 -27.67 -9.35 24.30
N ASN A 61 -27.94 -8.90 25.52
CA ASN A 61 -27.36 -7.66 26.05
C ASN A 61 -26.04 -7.93 26.81
N SER A 62 -25.85 -9.16 27.30
CA SER A 62 -24.69 -9.57 28.07
C SER A 62 -24.23 -10.97 27.64
N CYS A 63 -22.98 -11.07 27.21
CA CYS A 63 -22.27 -12.34 26.99
C CYS A 63 -21.14 -12.52 28.00
N ARG A 64 -21.06 -13.69 28.62
CA ARG A 64 -20.11 -13.99 29.71
C ARG A 64 -19.37 -15.27 29.43
N LEU A 65 -18.04 -15.21 29.51
CA LEU A 65 -17.14 -16.33 29.24
C LEU A 65 -16.36 -16.68 30.49
N TYR A 66 -16.25 -17.98 30.75
CA TYR A 66 -15.32 -18.53 31.71
C TYR A 66 -14.33 -19.44 31.00
N VAL A 67 -13.04 -19.11 31.09
CA VAL A 67 -11.93 -19.91 30.56
C VAL A 67 -10.97 -20.21 31.73
N PRO A 68 -10.83 -21.50 32.12
CA PRO A 68 -9.85 -21.91 33.13
C PRO A 68 -8.43 -21.50 32.77
N GLN A 69 -7.57 -21.33 33.78
CA GLN A 69 -6.15 -21.11 33.51
C GLN A 69 -5.52 -22.37 32.88
N PRO A 70 -4.47 -22.25 32.03
CA PRO A 70 -3.80 -23.43 31.44
C PRO A 70 -3.34 -24.45 32.49
N THR A 71 -2.88 -23.99 33.65
CA THR A 71 -2.49 -24.85 34.79
C THR A 71 -3.67 -25.63 35.38
N GLU A 72 -4.86 -25.02 35.44
CA GLU A 72 -6.11 -25.66 35.84
C GLU A 72 -6.55 -26.68 34.79
N MET A 73 -6.42 -26.37 33.49
CA MET A 73 -6.73 -27.30 32.40
C MET A 73 -5.84 -28.55 32.41
N VAL A 74 -4.56 -28.40 32.78
CA VAL A 74 -3.63 -29.54 32.91
C VAL A 74 -3.95 -30.36 34.15
N SER A 75 -4.05 -29.71 35.31
CA SER A 75 -4.27 -30.38 36.61
C SER A 75 -5.66 -31.00 36.75
N GLN A 76 -6.67 -30.45 36.07
CA GLN A 76 -8.06 -30.89 36.08
C GLN A 76 -8.53 -31.35 34.70
N SER A 77 -7.64 -31.92 33.88
CA SER A 77 -7.91 -32.27 32.47
C SER A 77 -9.20 -33.05 32.19
N LYS A 78 -9.75 -33.78 33.19
CA LYS A 78 -11.01 -34.52 33.08
C LYS A 78 -12.27 -33.76 33.53
N SER A 79 -12.12 -32.66 34.27
CA SER A 79 -13.23 -31.86 34.83
C SER A 79 -13.16 -30.38 34.47
N ALA A 80 -12.12 -29.94 33.75
CA ALA A 80 -12.01 -28.58 33.25
C ALA A 80 -13.06 -28.33 32.16
N VAL A 81 -13.75 -27.20 32.28
CA VAL A 81 -14.85 -26.79 31.39
C VAL A 81 -14.64 -25.32 31.01
N ILE A 82 -14.80 -25.01 29.73
CA ILE A 82 -14.99 -23.63 29.26
C ILE A 82 -16.48 -23.40 29.12
N ALA A 83 -16.98 -22.25 29.59
CA ALA A 83 -18.39 -21.91 29.53
C ALA A 83 -18.60 -20.55 28.85
N VAL A 84 -19.64 -20.45 28.03
CA VAL A 84 -20.12 -19.22 27.40
C VAL A 84 -21.61 -19.09 27.68
N TRP A 85 -22.04 -17.98 28.25
CA TRP A 85 -23.43 -17.71 28.55
C TRP A 85 -23.88 -16.39 27.92
N ASP A 86 -25.11 -16.35 27.45
CA ASP A 86 -25.78 -15.14 26.98
C ASP A 86 -27.25 -15.06 27.42
N ASP A 87 -27.76 -13.83 27.52
CA ASP A 87 -29.17 -13.50 27.82
C ASP A 87 -29.99 -13.21 26.54
N GLY A 88 -29.67 -13.92 25.44
CA GLY A 88 -30.39 -13.79 24.18
C GLY A 88 -31.75 -14.50 24.17
N PHE A 89 -32.38 -14.63 23.01
CA PHE A 89 -33.74 -15.21 22.90
C PHE A 89 -33.86 -16.72 23.24
N GLY A 90 -32.75 -17.44 23.41
CA GLY A 90 -32.72 -18.88 23.72
C GLY A 90 -33.22 -19.78 22.57
N MET A 91 -33.18 -21.10 22.76
CA MET A 91 -33.52 -22.08 21.73
C MET A 91 -34.40 -23.19 22.29
N ASP A 92 -35.47 -23.50 21.57
CA ASP A 92 -36.32 -24.67 21.80
C ASP A 92 -35.81 -25.88 20.99
N VAL A 93 -36.62 -26.94 20.91
CA VAL A 93 -36.26 -28.14 20.13
C VAL A 93 -35.99 -27.82 18.66
N ALA A 94 -36.75 -26.92 18.03
CA ALA A 94 -36.55 -26.56 16.64
C ALA A 94 -35.26 -25.75 16.46
N GLY A 95 -35.07 -24.72 17.30
CA GLY A 95 -33.86 -23.90 17.30
C GLY A 95 -32.58 -24.72 17.54
N LEU A 96 -32.59 -25.65 18.50
CA LEU A 96 -31.46 -26.55 18.75
C LEU A 96 -31.23 -27.57 17.62
N THR A 97 -32.27 -27.96 16.87
CA THR A 97 -32.11 -28.83 15.69
C THR A 97 -31.46 -28.06 14.55
N GLU A 98 -31.97 -26.86 14.26
CA GLU A 98 -31.45 -25.95 13.23
C GLU A 98 -30.04 -25.45 13.55
N LEU A 99 -29.75 -25.22 14.83
CA LEU A 99 -28.41 -24.91 15.29
C LEU A 99 -27.40 -25.89 14.71
N TRP A 100 -27.74 -27.15 14.50
CA TRP A 100 -26.83 -28.18 13.98
C TRP A 100 -26.99 -28.51 12.49
N ALA A 101 -27.92 -27.86 11.78
CA ALA A 101 -27.97 -27.92 10.32
C ALA A 101 -26.73 -27.23 9.72
N ILE A 102 -26.08 -27.85 8.72
CA ILE A 102 -24.92 -27.26 8.01
C ILE A 102 -25.39 -26.66 6.69
N GLY A 103 -25.02 -25.40 6.43
CA GLY A 103 -25.24 -24.74 5.13
C GLY A 103 -26.62 -24.13 4.93
N ASP A 104 -27.52 -24.24 5.92
CA ASP A 104 -28.84 -23.61 5.91
C ASP A 104 -28.94 -22.66 7.11
N SER A 105 -28.98 -21.35 6.86
CA SER A 105 -29.07 -20.31 7.89
C SER A 105 -30.29 -19.44 7.63
N ARG A 106 -31.31 -19.59 8.48
CA ARG A 106 -32.53 -18.75 8.44
C ARG A 106 -32.32 -17.37 9.05
N LYS A 107 -31.11 -17.03 9.51
CA LYS A 107 -30.79 -15.73 10.13
C LYS A 107 -31.06 -14.51 9.23
N ARG A 108 -31.27 -14.73 7.92
CA ARG A 108 -31.62 -13.68 6.93
C ARG A 108 -33.01 -13.85 6.32
N ASP A 109 -33.78 -14.82 6.80
CA ASP A 109 -35.16 -15.03 6.40
C ASP A 109 -36.02 -13.91 7.01
N PRO A 110 -36.74 -13.10 6.20
CA PRO A 110 -37.61 -12.03 6.70
C PRO A 110 -38.64 -12.53 7.72
N ASP A 111 -39.12 -13.76 7.58
CA ASP A 111 -40.08 -14.36 8.50
C ASP A 111 -39.45 -14.65 9.86
N PHE A 112 -38.19 -15.12 9.88
CA PHE A 112 -37.43 -15.36 11.11
C PHE A 112 -37.07 -14.06 11.85
N ILE A 113 -36.64 -13.03 11.10
CA ILE A 113 -36.35 -11.69 11.65
C ILE A 113 -37.60 -11.10 12.31
N THR A 114 -38.76 -11.24 11.66
CA THR A 114 -40.04 -10.75 12.17
C THR A 114 -40.53 -11.55 13.38
N GLU A 115 -40.47 -12.88 13.32
CA GLU A 115 -40.92 -13.77 14.40
C GLU A 115 -40.12 -13.58 15.69
N LYS A 116 -38.79 -13.46 15.58
CA LYS A 116 -37.89 -13.30 16.72
C LYS A 116 -37.65 -11.85 17.13
N GLN A 117 -38.28 -10.89 16.44
CA GLN A 117 -38.12 -9.46 16.68
C GLN A 117 -36.64 -9.03 16.70
N ILE A 118 -35.84 -9.59 15.78
CA ILE A 118 -34.41 -9.30 15.66
C ILE A 118 -34.26 -7.83 15.27
N LYS A 119 -33.43 -7.10 16.02
CA LYS A 119 -33.25 -5.65 15.88
C LYS A 119 -31.88 -5.29 15.30
N ARG A 120 -30.87 -6.13 15.56
CA ARG A 120 -29.49 -6.00 15.12
C ARG A 120 -29.25 -6.85 13.89
N LYS A 121 -28.37 -6.37 13.03
CA LYS A 121 -27.87 -7.14 11.90
C LYS A 121 -27.15 -8.41 12.37
N GLN A 122 -27.56 -9.53 11.78
CA GLN A 122 -26.97 -10.85 12.02
C GLN A 122 -25.63 -10.97 11.27
N ILE A 123 -24.57 -11.34 12.01
CA ILE A 123 -23.18 -11.47 11.55
C ILE A 123 -22.96 -12.84 10.93
N GLY A 124 -23.45 -13.91 11.56
CA GLY A 124 -23.24 -15.29 11.13
C GLY A 124 -23.88 -15.61 9.78
N LYS A 125 -23.07 -15.94 8.77
CA LYS A 125 -23.53 -16.20 7.38
C LYS A 125 -23.73 -17.68 7.04
N PHE A 126 -22.75 -18.51 7.38
CA PHE A 126 -22.63 -19.87 6.80
C PHE A 126 -23.06 -21.00 7.76
N GLY A 127 -23.39 -20.68 9.01
CA GLY A 127 -23.83 -21.66 10.00
C GLY A 127 -22.75 -22.67 10.45
N ILE A 128 -21.49 -22.53 10.04
CA ILE A 128 -20.40 -23.48 10.36
C ILE A 128 -19.57 -23.09 11.58
N GLY A 129 -19.69 -21.86 12.10
CA GLY A 129 -18.84 -21.34 13.19
C GLY A 129 -18.90 -22.16 14.48
N LYS A 130 -20.04 -22.79 14.78
CA LYS A 130 -20.21 -23.72 15.90
C LYS A 130 -19.26 -24.93 15.85
N LEU A 131 -18.85 -25.36 14.65
CA LEU A 131 -17.94 -26.49 14.44
C LEU A 131 -16.50 -26.14 14.83
N ALA A 132 -16.17 -24.86 14.99
CA ALA A 132 -14.89 -24.42 15.54
C ALA A 132 -14.65 -24.97 16.96
N THR A 133 -15.73 -25.26 17.71
CA THR A 133 -15.63 -25.87 19.05
C THR A 133 -14.97 -27.24 19.05
N TYR A 134 -14.97 -27.97 17.92
CA TYR A 134 -14.23 -29.23 17.76
C TYR A 134 -12.74 -29.09 18.04
N ALA A 135 -12.13 -27.94 17.70
CA ALA A 135 -10.72 -27.68 17.96
C ALA A 135 -10.40 -27.56 19.46
N VAL A 136 -11.42 -27.27 20.28
CA VAL A 136 -11.30 -26.95 21.70
C VAL A 136 -11.72 -28.13 22.60
N CYS A 137 -12.77 -28.86 22.24
CA CYS A 137 -13.33 -29.91 23.10
C CYS A 137 -13.68 -31.20 22.34
N GLU A 138 -13.86 -32.28 23.11
CA GLU A 138 -14.45 -33.52 22.62
C GLU A 138 -15.97 -33.52 22.75
N ARG A 139 -16.53 -32.80 23.73
CA ARG A 139 -17.97 -32.66 23.92
C ARG A 139 -18.39 -31.21 24.02
N VAL A 140 -19.43 -30.85 23.30
CA VAL A 140 -20.08 -29.54 23.43
C VAL A 140 -21.53 -29.75 23.86
N THR A 141 -21.93 -29.04 24.90
CA THR A 141 -23.26 -29.08 25.47
C THR A 141 -23.89 -27.70 25.36
N TYR A 142 -25.10 -27.64 24.80
CA TYR A 142 -25.94 -26.45 24.81
C TYR A 142 -27.08 -26.68 25.79
N LEU A 143 -27.27 -25.76 26.73
CA LEU A 143 -28.40 -25.68 27.62
C LEU A 143 -29.08 -24.33 27.36
N SER A 144 -30.36 -24.32 26.96
CA SER A 144 -31.01 -23.09 26.52
C SER A 144 -32.45 -23.01 27.04
N SER A 145 -32.81 -21.82 27.54
CA SER A 145 -34.09 -21.55 28.17
C SER A 145 -34.95 -20.63 27.30
N THR A 146 -36.19 -21.02 27.09
CA THR A 146 -37.21 -20.22 26.41
C THR A 146 -38.51 -20.24 27.22
N ALA A 147 -39.50 -19.45 26.83
CA ALA A 147 -40.84 -19.52 27.43
C ALA A 147 -41.47 -20.92 27.35
N SER A 148 -41.02 -21.77 26.42
CA SER A 148 -41.52 -23.15 26.26
C SER A 148 -40.84 -24.18 27.19
N GLY A 149 -39.77 -23.76 27.88
CA GLY A 149 -39.01 -24.54 28.85
C GLY A 149 -37.51 -24.55 28.59
N LEU A 150 -36.82 -25.37 29.38
CA LEU A 150 -35.38 -25.59 29.33
C LEU A 150 -35.06 -26.83 28.49
N PHE A 151 -34.16 -26.67 27.52
CA PHE A 151 -33.75 -27.75 26.63
C PHE A 151 -32.24 -27.89 26.61
N ALA A 152 -31.79 -29.14 26.46
CA ALA A 152 -30.37 -29.48 26.42
C ALA A 152 -30.06 -30.39 25.24
N VAL A 153 -28.89 -30.19 24.64
CA VAL A 153 -28.31 -31.10 23.65
C VAL A 153 -26.81 -31.20 23.85
N THR A 154 -26.28 -32.41 23.79
CA THR A 154 -24.84 -32.68 23.84
C THR A 154 -24.40 -33.34 22.55
N ILE A 155 -23.32 -32.82 21.95
CA ILE A 155 -22.64 -33.42 20.82
C ILE A 155 -21.30 -33.98 21.28
N ASP A 156 -21.11 -35.28 21.06
CA ASP A 156 -19.84 -35.97 21.28
C ASP A 156 -19.10 -36.11 19.96
N TYR A 157 -18.03 -35.32 19.78
CA TYR A 157 -17.25 -35.29 18.55
C TYR A 157 -16.52 -36.61 18.29
N ASN A 158 -16.32 -37.47 19.30
CA ASN A 158 -15.73 -38.79 19.09
C ASN A 158 -16.67 -39.75 18.34
N ALA A 159 -17.98 -39.48 18.33
CA ALA A 159 -18.93 -40.25 17.52
C ALA A 159 -18.66 -40.10 16.01
N PHE A 160 -18.07 -38.97 15.60
CA PHE A 160 -17.77 -38.66 14.19
C PHE A 160 -16.46 -39.31 13.70
N ALA A 161 -15.49 -39.52 14.59
CA ALA A 161 -14.20 -40.13 14.24
C ALA A 161 -14.28 -41.63 13.90
N LYS A 162 -15.38 -42.30 14.29
CA LYS A 162 -15.59 -43.74 14.06
C LYS A 162 -16.27 -44.05 12.72
N ALA A 163 -16.64 -43.04 11.93
CA ALA A 163 -17.31 -43.23 10.64
C ALA A 163 -16.29 -43.42 9.50
N SER A 164 -16.51 -44.43 8.64
CA SER A 164 -15.69 -44.71 7.46
C SER A 164 -15.71 -43.57 6.45
N LYS A 165 -14.55 -43.25 5.85
CA LYS A 165 -14.38 -42.22 4.80
C LYS A 165 -15.41 -42.43 3.67
N GLY A 166 -16.26 -41.42 3.43
CA GLY A 166 -17.10 -41.32 2.22
C GLY A 166 -18.62 -41.46 2.40
N THR A 167 -19.11 -41.81 3.59
CA THR A 167 -20.55 -41.89 3.87
C THR A 167 -21.05 -40.68 4.66
N VAL A 168 -22.02 -39.95 4.12
CA VAL A 168 -22.86 -39.01 4.90
C VAL A 168 -23.64 -39.87 5.90
N GLN A 169 -23.33 -39.75 7.19
CA GLN A 169 -24.12 -40.37 8.25
C GLN A 169 -24.97 -39.30 8.91
N ASP A 170 -26.24 -39.60 9.10
CA ASP A 170 -27.12 -38.79 9.95
C ASP A 170 -26.65 -38.95 11.39
N VAL A 171 -26.30 -37.84 12.03
CA VAL A 171 -25.96 -37.86 13.45
C VAL A 171 -27.25 -37.62 14.24
N PRO A 172 -27.64 -38.56 15.11
CA PRO A 172 -28.81 -38.38 15.94
C PRO A 172 -28.52 -37.29 16.98
N LEU A 173 -29.37 -36.26 17.01
CA LEU A 173 -29.45 -35.29 18.09
C LEU A 173 -30.48 -35.77 19.10
N SER A 174 -30.01 -36.02 20.32
CA SER A 174 -30.88 -36.26 21.47
C SER A 174 -31.11 -34.94 22.19
N ILE A 175 -32.20 -34.25 21.85
CA ILE A 175 -32.60 -33.02 22.54
C ILE A 175 -33.48 -33.42 23.73
N VAL A 176 -33.04 -33.08 24.94
CA VAL A 176 -33.70 -33.44 26.20
C VAL A 176 -34.40 -32.21 26.76
N LYS A 177 -35.69 -32.34 27.13
CA LYS A 177 -36.36 -31.32 27.93
C LYS A 177 -35.95 -31.50 29.39
N VAL A 178 -35.27 -30.51 29.97
CA VAL A 178 -34.83 -30.52 31.36
C VAL A 178 -35.96 -29.94 32.23
N PRO A 179 -36.51 -30.69 33.20
CA PRO A 179 -37.63 -30.20 34.02
C PRO A 179 -37.26 -28.97 34.84
N THR A 180 -36.15 -29.06 35.58
CA THR A 180 -35.55 -27.98 36.38
C THR A 180 -34.04 -28.23 36.48
N ILE A 181 -33.25 -27.20 36.73
CA ILE A 181 -31.81 -27.36 36.98
C ILE A 181 -31.58 -28.13 38.29
N SER A 182 -32.42 -27.94 39.31
CA SER A 182 -32.27 -28.60 40.60
C SER A 182 -32.48 -30.12 40.54
N ASP A 183 -33.37 -30.61 39.67
CA ASP A 183 -33.65 -32.05 39.53
C ASP A 183 -32.82 -32.72 38.42
N SER A 184 -31.77 -32.04 37.94
CA SER A 184 -31.03 -32.46 36.75
C SER A 184 -29.88 -33.46 37.00
N GLY A 185 -29.46 -33.62 38.26
CA GLY A 185 -28.26 -34.38 38.62
C GLY A 185 -26.93 -33.67 38.31
N PHE A 186 -26.97 -32.49 37.71
CA PHE A 186 -25.80 -31.64 37.41
C PHE A 186 -25.90 -30.21 37.98
N GLU A 187 -26.86 -29.95 38.88
CA GLU A 187 -27.09 -28.64 39.53
C GLU A 187 -25.80 -28.04 40.13
N SER A 188 -25.03 -28.86 40.86
CA SER A 188 -23.80 -28.40 41.51
C SER A 188 -22.76 -27.89 40.50
N ALA A 189 -22.66 -28.53 39.33
CA ALA A 189 -21.76 -28.09 38.27
C ALA A 189 -22.22 -26.76 37.66
N ILE A 190 -23.53 -26.59 37.44
CA ILE A 190 -24.11 -25.34 36.93
C ILE A 190 -23.90 -24.21 37.93
N ASN A 191 -24.19 -24.42 39.22
CA ASN A 191 -24.02 -23.41 40.27
C ASN A 191 -22.56 -22.97 40.43
N ALA A 192 -21.60 -23.90 40.28
CA ALA A 192 -20.18 -23.55 40.28
C ALA A 192 -19.78 -22.72 39.05
N LEU A 193 -20.38 -22.99 37.89
CA LEU A 193 -20.12 -22.25 36.66
C LEU A 193 -20.79 -20.87 36.64
N THR A 194 -22.02 -20.73 37.15
CA THR A 194 -22.70 -19.43 37.26
C THR A 194 -21.93 -18.50 38.16
N ASP A 195 -21.43 -18.99 39.29
CA ASP A 195 -20.51 -18.23 40.13
C ASP A 195 -19.30 -17.79 39.30
N LYS A 196 -18.56 -18.70 38.66
CA LYS A 196 -17.39 -18.34 37.83
C LYS A 196 -17.68 -17.33 36.71
N LEU A 197 -18.88 -17.37 36.11
CA LEU A 197 -19.36 -16.43 35.11
C LEU A 197 -19.88 -15.09 35.72
N GLY A 198 -20.07 -15.04 37.03
CA GLY A 198 -20.63 -13.89 37.76
C GLY A 198 -22.12 -13.69 37.51
N ILE A 199 -22.85 -14.75 37.16
CA ILE A 199 -24.29 -14.74 36.89
C ILE A 199 -25.03 -15.07 38.18
N ASP A 200 -26.10 -14.34 38.47
CA ASP A 200 -27.01 -14.69 39.56
C ASP A 200 -27.74 -15.99 39.20
N SER A 201 -27.67 -17.00 40.07
CA SER A 201 -28.33 -18.29 39.82
C SER A 201 -29.84 -18.14 39.68
N GLN A 202 -30.44 -17.08 40.23
CA GLN A 202 -31.86 -16.77 40.03
C GLN A 202 -32.18 -16.42 38.57
N SER A 203 -31.24 -15.82 37.83
CA SER A 203 -31.42 -15.49 36.41
C SER A 203 -31.61 -16.72 35.53
N LEU A 204 -31.17 -17.90 35.97
CA LEU A 204 -31.42 -19.15 35.24
C LEU A 204 -32.87 -19.62 35.31
N ASN A 205 -33.68 -19.06 36.21
CA ASN A 205 -35.12 -19.36 36.29
C ASN A 205 -35.95 -18.59 35.26
N GLU A 206 -35.39 -17.52 34.70
CA GLU A 206 -36.06 -16.72 33.67
C GLU A 206 -35.88 -17.36 32.28
N PRO A 207 -36.83 -17.17 31.35
CA PRO A 207 -36.66 -17.55 29.96
C PRO A 207 -35.74 -16.56 29.22
N GLY A 208 -35.09 -17.00 28.14
CA GLY A 208 -34.26 -16.15 27.30
C GLY A 208 -32.80 -16.14 27.73
N TRP A 209 -32.14 -17.31 27.62
CA TRP A 209 -30.69 -17.41 27.74
C TRP A 209 -30.17 -18.70 27.12
N THR A 210 -28.87 -18.72 26.80
CA THR A 210 -28.14 -19.92 26.36
C THR A 210 -26.84 -20.07 27.14
N LEU A 211 -26.55 -21.28 27.59
CA LEU A 211 -25.29 -21.69 28.20
C LEU A 211 -24.64 -22.78 27.33
N VAL A 212 -23.45 -22.49 26.82
CA VAL A 212 -22.61 -23.40 26.04
C VAL A 212 -21.46 -23.87 26.91
N LEU A 213 -21.30 -25.19 27.02
CA LEU A 213 -20.25 -25.83 27.80
C LEU A 213 -19.34 -26.64 26.88
N LEU A 214 -18.05 -26.38 26.93
CA LEU A 214 -17.01 -27.15 26.25
C LEU A 214 -16.37 -28.07 27.28
N GLU A 215 -16.66 -29.36 27.18
CA GLU A 215 -16.29 -30.39 28.14
C GLU A 215 -15.30 -31.39 27.51
N LYS A 216 -14.48 -32.05 28.34
CA LYS A 216 -13.37 -32.89 27.86
C LYS A 216 -12.49 -32.13 26.88
N LEU A 217 -11.84 -31.08 27.39
CA LEU A 217 -11.02 -30.18 26.61
C LEU A 217 -9.86 -30.91 25.94
N ARG A 218 -9.63 -30.62 24.66
CA ARG A 218 -8.50 -31.14 23.89
C ARG A 218 -7.22 -30.41 24.30
N ARG A 219 -6.06 -30.99 23.97
CA ARG A 219 -4.75 -30.39 24.25
C ARG A 219 -4.64 -28.94 23.74
N LYS A 220 -5.16 -28.64 22.55
CA LYS A 220 -5.14 -27.29 21.96
C LYS A 220 -5.86 -26.23 22.81
N ALA A 221 -6.82 -26.61 23.66
CA ALA A 221 -7.45 -25.65 24.57
C ALA A 221 -6.45 -25.02 25.56
N GLN A 222 -5.34 -25.72 25.85
CA GLN A 222 -4.27 -25.23 26.72
C GLN A 222 -3.49 -24.05 26.09
N ASP A 223 -3.60 -23.86 24.77
CA ASP A 223 -2.96 -22.74 24.05
C ASP A 223 -3.76 -21.44 24.20
N ILE A 224 -4.95 -21.48 24.81
CA ILE A 224 -5.76 -20.29 25.07
C ILE A 224 -5.15 -19.51 26.24
N THR A 225 -4.44 -18.43 25.92
CA THR A 225 -4.00 -17.47 26.94
C THR A 225 -5.05 -16.38 27.13
N GLN A 226 -5.33 -16.01 28.38
CA GLN A 226 -6.34 -15.00 28.70
C GLN A 226 -6.01 -13.63 28.09
N GLY A 227 -4.72 -13.26 28.03
CA GLY A 227 -4.28 -12.02 27.40
C GLY A 227 -4.59 -11.98 25.89
N ARG A 228 -4.28 -13.06 25.17
CA ARG A 228 -4.57 -13.17 23.73
C ARG A 228 -6.08 -13.17 23.47
N LEU A 229 -6.85 -13.93 24.27
CA LEU A 229 -8.30 -13.97 24.15
C LEU A 229 -8.92 -12.59 24.43
N ARG A 230 -8.48 -11.90 25.50
CA ARG A 230 -8.89 -10.52 25.81
C ARG A 230 -8.62 -9.57 24.64
N TRP A 231 -7.43 -9.63 24.05
CA TRP A 231 -7.07 -8.79 22.90
C TRP A 231 -7.92 -9.09 21.66
N VAL A 232 -8.13 -10.38 21.32
CA VAL A 232 -8.97 -10.76 20.18
C VAL A 232 -10.42 -10.31 20.36
N LEU A 233 -10.97 -10.49 21.56
CA LEU A 233 -12.33 -10.07 21.86
C LEU A 233 -12.44 -8.54 21.85
N GLY A 234 -11.52 -7.82 22.48
CA GLY A 234 -11.52 -6.36 22.53
C GLY A 234 -11.34 -5.68 21.17
N THR A 235 -10.57 -6.29 20.25
CA THR A 235 -10.40 -5.78 18.88
C THR A 235 -11.58 -6.07 17.97
N ALA A 236 -12.33 -7.14 18.25
CA ALA A 236 -13.58 -7.46 17.57
C ALA A 236 -14.78 -6.64 18.13
N MET A 237 -14.71 -6.18 19.38
CA MET A 237 -15.79 -5.41 20.02
C MET A 237 -15.94 -4.00 19.41
N PRO A 238 -17.15 -3.60 18.95
CA PRO A 238 -17.41 -2.25 18.49
C PRO A 238 -17.29 -1.24 19.62
N LEU A 239 -16.93 0.00 19.29
CA LEU A 239 -16.95 1.09 20.25
C LEU A 239 -18.39 1.39 20.69
N GLN A 240 -18.66 1.37 22.00
CA GLN A 240 -19.98 1.67 22.59
C GLN A 240 -21.12 0.86 21.94
N ALA A 241 -20.96 -0.46 21.90
CA ALA A 241 -22.02 -1.38 21.50
C ALA A 241 -23.04 -1.58 22.62
N ASP A 242 -24.31 -1.81 22.29
CA ASP A 242 -25.35 -2.21 23.24
C ASP A 242 -25.21 -3.71 23.62
N PHE A 243 -23.97 -4.18 23.85
CA PHE A 243 -23.60 -5.57 24.09
C PHE A 243 -22.42 -5.61 25.06
N ALA A 244 -22.66 -6.06 26.28
CA ALA A 244 -21.64 -6.18 27.32
C ALA A 244 -20.96 -7.55 27.23
N LEU A 245 -19.62 -7.57 27.23
CA LEU A 245 -18.84 -8.80 27.12
C LEU A 245 -17.95 -8.97 28.35
N TYR A 246 -18.01 -10.13 29.01
CA TYR A 246 -17.19 -10.43 30.18
C TYR A 246 -16.34 -11.68 29.97
N LEU A 247 -15.06 -11.61 30.34
CA LEU A 247 -14.16 -12.77 30.40
C LEU A 247 -13.67 -12.94 31.84
N ASN A 248 -13.98 -14.08 32.46
CA ASN A 248 -13.64 -14.40 33.85
C ASN A 248 -14.04 -13.27 34.81
N ARG A 249 -15.30 -12.82 34.70
CA ARG A 249 -15.92 -11.70 35.44
C ARG A 249 -15.31 -10.32 35.19
N THR A 250 -14.31 -10.19 34.30
CA THR A 250 -13.78 -8.88 33.91
C THR A 250 -14.43 -8.45 32.61
N GLU A 251 -14.95 -7.23 32.58
CA GLU A 251 -15.51 -6.64 31.38
C GLU A 251 -14.42 -6.48 30.30
N ILE A 252 -14.77 -6.81 29.07
CA ILE A 252 -13.95 -6.62 27.88
C ILE A 252 -14.51 -5.41 27.14
N LEU A 253 -13.78 -4.31 27.25
CA LEU A 253 -14.06 -3.08 26.51
C LEU A 253 -13.46 -3.15 25.11
N SER A 254 -14.01 -2.35 24.20
CA SER A 254 -13.41 -2.20 22.87
C SER A 254 -11.99 -1.66 23.01
N SER A 255 -11.04 -2.19 22.24
CA SER A 255 -9.67 -1.65 22.18
C SER A 255 -9.64 -0.18 21.70
N LYS A 256 -10.74 0.30 21.12
CA LYS A 256 -10.91 1.68 20.66
C LYS A 256 -11.31 2.64 21.79
N GLU A 257 -11.70 2.16 22.97
CA GLU A 257 -12.02 3.03 24.12
C GLU A 257 -10.78 3.73 24.67
N GLU A 258 -9.61 3.11 24.54
CA GLU A 258 -8.33 3.70 24.94
C GLU A 258 -7.85 4.80 23.96
N TYR A 259 -8.56 5.02 22.84
CA TYR A 259 -8.13 6.00 21.86
C TYR A 259 -8.37 7.41 22.38
N GLU A 260 -7.32 8.22 22.35
CA GLU A 260 -7.40 9.61 22.77
C GLU A 260 -8.33 10.41 21.83
N THR A 261 -9.34 11.06 22.41
CA THR A 261 -10.22 11.99 21.71
C THR A 261 -9.49 13.31 21.49
N ALA A 262 -9.34 13.72 20.23
CA ALA A 262 -8.85 15.04 19.88
C ALA A 262 -9.91 16.12 20.17
N ILE A 263 -11.15 15.85 19.78
CA ILE A 263 -12.29 16.74 19.94
C ILE A 263 -13.44 15.97 20.60
N ASN A 264 -14.16 16.63 21.51
CA ASN A 264 -15.38 16.13 22.13
C ASN A 264 -16.31 17.30 22.43
N PHE A 265 -17.52 17.31 21.87
CA PHE A 265 -18.54 18.34 22.15
C PHE A 265 -19.95 17.76 22.07
N ALA A 266 -20.91 18.37 22.77
CA ALA A 266 -22.32 18.02 22.67
C ALA A 266 -23.03 18.86 21.60
N ILE A 267 -24.16 18.39 21.08
CA ILE A 267 -24.90 19.11 20.02
C ILE A 267 -25.34 20.53 20.45
N HIS A 268 -25.60 20.73 21.74
CA HIS A 268 -25.93 22.06 22.28
C HIS A 268 -24.72 23.01 22.39
N ASP A 269 -23.49 22.53 22.21
CA ASP A 269 -22.29 23.36 22.21
C ASP A 269 -21.98 23.94 20.82
N LEU A 270 -22.83 23.69 19.81
CA LEU A 270 -22.65 24.22 18.47
C LEU A 270 -22.56 25.77 18.49
N PRO A 271 -21.52 26.37 17.86
CA PRO A 271 -21.35 27.82 17.87
C PRO A 271 -22.54 28.56 17.25
N LYS A 272 -22.83 29.77 17.76
CA LYS A 272 -23.91 30.63 17.23
C LYS A 272 -23.82 30.86 15.72
N GLN A 273 -22.60 30.91 15.16
CA GLN A 273 -22.38 31.06 13.72
C GLN A 273 -22.89 29.84 12.93
N ARG A 274 -22.72 28.63 13.47
CA ARG A 274 -23.25 27.40 12.87
C ARG A 274 -24.77 27.35 12.91
N LEU A 275 -25.38 27.78 14.02
CA LEU A 275 -26.84 27.89 14.13
C LEU A 275 -27.43 28.90 13.13
N LYS A 276 -26.72 30.01 12.86
CA LYS A 276 -27.11 30.95 11.80
C LYS A 276 -27.06 30.31 10.42
N SER A 277 -25.97 29.59 10.10
CA SER A 277 -25.83 28.88 8.82
C SER A 277 -26.93 27.84 8.63
N LEU A 278 -27.27 27.09 9.69
CA LEU A 278 -28.40 26.15 9.70
C LEU A 278 -29.74 26.85 9.44
N THR A 279 -29.96 28.03 10.04
CA THR A 279 -31.17 28.83 9.80
C THR A 279 -31.27 29.27 8.34
N GLU A 280 -30.16 29.68 7.74
CA GLU A 280 -30.08 30.07 6.32
C GLU A 280 -30.31 28.89 5.36
N GLU A 281 -29.77 27.71 5.68
CA GLU A 281 -29.91 26.50 4.85
C GLU A 281 -31.30 25.86 4.94
N THR A 282 -31.89 25.84 6.14
CA THR A 282 -33.18 25.15 6.38
C THR A 282 -34.39 26.07 6.24
N GLY A 283 -34.20 27.39 6.38
CA GLY A 283 -35.29 28.37 6.40
C GLY A 283 -36.03 28.46 7.74
N GLU A 284 -35.57 27.75 8.78
CA GLU A 284 -36.23 27.66 10.09
C GLU A 284 -35.34 28.20 11.22
N ALA A 285 -35.97 28.78 12.25
CA ALA A 285 -35.26 29.27 13.42
C ALA A 285 -34.85 28.10 14.33
N TRP A 286 -33.56 28.05 14.67
CA TRP A 286 -32.99 27.04 15.56
C TRP A 286 -32.82 27.55 16.99
N THR A 287 -33.26 26.77 17.96
CA THR A 287 -33.11 27.09 19.39
C THR A 287 -32.57 25.89 20.16
N ILE A 288 -31.87 26.16 21.27
CA ILE A 288 -31.37 25.12 22.16
C ILE A 288 -32.18 25.20 23.46
N LYS A 289 -32.79 24.09 23.85
CA LYS A 289 -33.53 23.95 25.10
C LYS A 289 -33.24 22.59 25.71
N ASP A 290 -32.96 22.55 27.02
CA ASP A 290 -32.70 21.31 27.76
C ASP A 290 -31.64 20.42 27.10
N SER A 291 -30.55 21.03 26.61
CA SER A 291 -29.44 20.36 25.91
C SER A 291 -29.77 19.72 24.56
N ILE A 292 -30.95 20.02 24.00
CA ILE A 292 -31.43 19.53 22.72
C ILE A 292 -31.54 20.72 21.74
N LEU A 293 -31.21 20.47 20.47
CA LEU A 293 -31.35 21.42 19.37
C LEU A 293 -32.72 21.25 18.68
N LEU A 294 -33.56 22.29 18.66
CA LEU A 294 -34.94 22.25 18.18
C LEU A 294 -35.20 23.22 17.02
N CYS A 295 -36.12 22.83 16.14
CA CYS A 295 -36.73 23.67 15.10
C CYS A 295 -38.21 23.31 14.94
N GLU A 296 -38.92 23.94 13.99
CA GLU A 296 -40.34 23.67 13.74
C GLU A 296 -40.55 22.26 13.21
N THR A 297 -39.69 21.80 12.30
CA THR A 297 -39.74 20.46 11.70
C THR A 297 -39.28 19.34 12.64
N LEU A 298 -38.42 19.64 13.64
CA LEU A 298 -37.92 18.69 14.65
C LEU A 298 -38.29 19.19 16.06
N PRO A 299 -39.57 19.03 16.50
CA PRO A 299 -40.06 19.57 17.76
C PRO A 299 -39.63 18.77 19.01
N LYS A 300 -39.26 17.48 18.89
CA LYS A 300 -38.56 16.74 19.95
C LYS A 300 -37.05 17.00 19.91
N GLY A 301 -36.54 17.45 18.77
CA GLY A 301 -35.20 17.97 18.57
C GLY A 301 -34.11 16.90 18.41
N VAL A 302 -32.88 17.38 18.25
CA VAL A 302 -31.66 16.58 18.08
C VAL A 302 -30.79 16.72 19.32
N GLY A 303 -30.61 15.62 20.04
CA GLY A 303 -29.64 15.49 21.13
C GLY A 303 -28.43 14.67 20.68
N GLY A 304 -27.32 14.74 21.42
CA GLY A 304 -26.19 13.85 21.14
C GLY A 304 -24.81 14.40 21.48
N THR A 305 -23.80 13.57 21.18
CA THR A 305 -22.38 13.90 21.38
C THR A 305 -21.56 13.55 20.16
N VAL A 306 -20.51 14.33 19.95
CA VAL A 306 -19.63 14.23 18.78
C VAL A 306 -18.20 14.10 19.28
N ARG A 307 -17.50 13.07 18.80
CA ARG A 307 -16.11 12.79 19.14
C ARG A 307 -15.29 12.64 17.87
N VAL A 308 -14.09 13.21 17.87
CA VAL A 308 -13.07 12.98 16.84
C VAL A 308 -11.83 12.43 17.52
N TYR A 309 -11.33 11.29 17.03
CA TYR A 309 -10.22 10.56 17.65
C TYR A 309 -8.89 10.83 16.95
N LYS A 310 -7.79 10.84 17.72
CA LYS A 310 -6.43 10.97 17.16
C LYS A 310 -6.02 9.79 16.28
N ARG A 311 -6.72 8.65 16.36
CA ARG A 311 -6.54 7.44 15.53
C ARG A 311 -7.84 7.13 14.76
N PRO A 312 -7.76 6.56 13.54
CA PRO A 312 -8.96 6.11 12.83
C PRO A 312 -9.64 5.00 13.63
N LEU A 313 -10.97 4.98 13.62
CA LEU A 313 -11.79 4.00 14.31
C LEU A 313 -12.11 2.78 13.43
N THR A 314 -11.51 2.64 12.25
CA THR A 314 -11.68 1.48 11.36
C THR A 314 -10.90 0.27 11.88
N GLY A 315 -11.38 -0.94 11.65
CA GLY A 315 -10.64 -2.18 11.96
C GLY A 315 -11.55 -3.40 12.08
N LYS A 316 -11.03 -4.50 12.66
CA LYS A 316 -11.73 -5.80 12.76
C LYS A 316 -13.16 -5.72 13.30
N SER A 317 -13.45 -4.82 14.24
CA SER A 317 -14.81 -4.67 14.77
C SER A 317 -15.84 -4.22 13.72
N ASP A 318 -15.42 -3.65 12.58
CA ASP A 318 -16.33 -3.20 11.52
C ASP A 318 -17.06 -4.40 10.87
N ASP A 319 -16.55 -5.63 11.02
CA ASP A 319 -17.24 -6.87 10.65
C ASP A 319 -18.45 -7.19 11.55
N ILE A 320 -18.47 -6.63 12.77
CA ILE A 320 -19.54 -6.78 13.77
C ILE A 320 -20.47 -5.57 13.69
N ILE A 321 -19.97 -4.39 14.06
CA ILE A 321 -20.63 -3.09 13.89
C ILE A 321 -19.55 -2.03 13.67
N ARG A 322 -19.79 -1.10 12.76
CA ARG A 322 -18.91 0.04 12.53
C ARG A 322 -18.69 0.87 13.81
N SER A 323 -17.51 1.47 13.94
CA SER A 323 -17.19 2.36 15.08
C SER A 323 -17.16 3.86 14.73
N HIS A 324 -17.28 4.22 13.45
CA HIS A 324 -17.20 5.59 12.94
C HIS A 324 -18.45 6.01 12.16
N GLY A 325 -18.62 7.32 11.94
CA GLY A 325 -19.76 7.92 11.23
C GLY A 325 -20.86 8.42 12.16
N PHE A 326 -22.04 8.65 11.61
CA PHE A 326 -23.23 9.06 12.38
C PHE A 326 -23.96 7.84 12.94
N PHE A 327 -24.34 7.84 14.20
CA PHE A 327 -25.13 6.80 14.85
C PHE A 327 -26.45 7.45 15.27
N ILE A 328 -27.49 7.26 14.46
CA ILE A 328 -28.78 7.89 14.64
C ILE A 328 -29.69 6.96 15.43
N ARG A 329 -30.13 7.40 16.60
CA ARG A 329 -31.04 6.67 17.47
C ARG A 329 -32.42 7.31 17.47
N VAL A 330 -33.44 6.46 17.37
CA VAL A 330 -34.86 6.84 17.44
C VAL A 330 -35.49 6.01 18.56
N ASN A 331 -35.97 6.68 19.60
CA ASN A 331 -36.50 6.05 20.82
C ASN A 331 -35.51 5.00 21.41
N GLY A 332 -34.22 5.31 21.39
CA GLY A 332 -33.13 4.44 21.88
C GLY A 332 -32.62 3.40 20.88
N ARG A 333 -33.30 3.17 19.75
CA ARG A 333 -32.89 2.20 18.72
C ARG A 333 -31.99 2.85 17.66
N LEU A 334 -30.81 2.28 17.41
CA LEU A 334 -29.97 2.65 16.26
C LEU A 334 -30.68 2.26 14.97
N ILE A 335 -30.87 3.20 14.05
CA ILE A 335 -31.57 2.94 12.79
C ILE A 335 -30.61 2.73 11.62
N ASN A 336 -29.43 3.35 11.60
CA ASN A 336 -28.54 3.36 10.44
C ASN A 336 -27.30 2.47 10.57
N GLU A 337 -27.48 1.18 10.84
CA GLU A 337 -26.36 0.26 11.12
C GLU A 337 -25.32 0.22 9.97
N ASP A 338 -25.80 0.12 8.72
CA ASP A 338 -24.97 -0.08 7.53
C ASP A 338 -24.58 1.20 6.78
N ASP A 339 -25.18 2.33 7.13
CA ASP A 339 -24.93 3.60 6.48
C ASP A 339 -24.24 4.59 7.43
N PRO A 340 -22.90 4.68 7.40
CA PRO A 340 -22.15 5.58 8.27
C PRO A 340 -22.36 7.07 7.96
N LEU A 341 -22.92 7.39 6.79
CA LEU A 341 -23.23 8.75 6.33
C LEU A 341 -24.70 9.10 6.49
N PHE A 342 -25.56 8.11 6.72
CA PHE A 342 -27.01 8.27 6.76
C PHE A 342 -27.57 9.02 5.53
N GLY A 343 -27.10 8.66 4.34
CA GLY A 343 -27.52 9.23 3.06
C GLY A 343 -26.84 10.54 2.66
N LEU A 344 -25.83 11.01 3.41
CA LEU A 344 -25.02 12.16 3.02
C LEU A 344 -24.01 11.82 1.92
N ASP A 345 -23.61 12.85 1.16
CA ASP A 345 -22.52 12.75 0.20
C ASP A 345 -21.18 12.39 0.90
N PRO A 346 -20.23 11.75 0.19
CA PRO A 346 -18.94 11.39 0.77
C PRO A 346 -18.24 12.57 1.46
N LEU A 347 -17.94 12.40 2.74
CA LEU A 347 -17.29 13.40 3.57
C LEU A 347 -15.76 13.22 3.56
N SER A 348 -15.01 14.22 4.04
CA SER A 348 -13.53 14.20 4.05
C SER A 348 -12.97 12.92 4.68
N HIS A 349 -12.32 12.08 3.88
CA HIS A 349 -11.69 10.81 4.30
C HIS A 349 -10.79 10.97 5.54
N LYS A 350 -10.08 12.09 5.66
CA LYS A 350 -9.14 12.33 6.78
C LYS A 350 -9.83 12.38 8.13
N THR A 351 -10.96 13.07 8.23
CA THR A 351 -11.71 13.27 9.48
C THR A 351 -12.78 12.22 9.67
N PHE A 352 -13.40 11.74 8.59
CA PHE A 352 -14.57 10.86 8.64
C PHE A 352 -14.32 9.53 9.38
N TYR A 353 -13.22 8.83 9.09
CA TYR A 353 -12.90 7.58 9.78
C TYR A 353 -12.49 7.75 11.25
N ARG A 354 -12.31 8.99 11.70
CA ARG A 354 -11.97 9.35 13.08
C ARG A 354 -13.16 9.93 13.81
N PHE A 355 -14.23 10.22 13.08
CA PHE A 355 -15.41 10.92 13.55
C PHE A 355 -16.45 9.91 14.00
N ARG A 356 -17.07 10.18 15.14
CA ARG A 356 -18.25 9.49 15.63
C ARG A 356 -19.23 10.53 16.17
N ALA A 357 -20.46 10.49 15.71
CA ALA A 357 -21.56 11.30 16.25
C ALA A 357 -22.70 10.39 16.68
N ASP A 358 -22.95 10.31 17.98
CA ASP A 358 -24.10 9.60 18.55
C ASP A 358 -25.24 10.62 18.72
N LEU A 359 -26.29 10.50 17.91
CA LEU A 359 -27.39 11.46 17.83
C LEU A 359 -28.74 10.80 18.15
N ASP A 360 -29.50 11.40 19.05
CA ASP A 360 -30.89 11.01 19.36
C ASP A 360 -31.87 11.93 18.61
N VAL A 361 -32.72 11.35 17.75
CA VAL A 361 -33.65 12.09 16.88
C VAL A 361 -35.03 11.42 16.87
N ASN A 362 -35.79 11.59 17.94
CA ASN A 362 -37.09 10.92 18.15
C ASN A 362 -38.22 11.41 17.22
N ASP A 363 -37.99 12.48 16.46
CA ASP A 363 -38.94 13.00 15.46
C ASP A 363 -38.97 12.15 14.18
N LEU A 364 -37.93 11.33 13.93
CA LEU A 364 -37.89 10.44 12.76
C LEU A 364 -38.85 9.25 12.87
N ASP A 365 -39.37 8.94 14.07
CA ASP A 365 -40.25 7.79 14.32
C ASP A 365 -41.46 7.74 13.39
N ALA A 366 -42.02 8.91 13.05
CA ALA A 366 -43.17 9.03 12.16
C ALA A 366 -42.86 8.79 10.67
N VAL A 367 -41.59 8.84 10.28
CA VAL A 367 -41.12 8.75 8.88
C VAL A 367 -40.20 7.54 8.62
N LEU A 368 -40.09 6.64 9.61
CA LEU A 368 -39.41 5.35 9.44
C LEU A 368 -40.14 4.50 8.39
N LEU A 369 -39.37 3.90 7.48
CA LEU A 369 -39.89 2.94 6.50
C LEU A 369 -40.29 1.63 7.20
N SER A 370 -40.94 0.72 6.46
CA SER A 370 -41.44 -0.55 7.01
C SER A 370 -40.36 -1.42 7.67
N SER A 371 -39.11 -1.33 7.20
CA SER A 371 -37.94 -1.98 7.81
C SER A 371 -37.54 -1.38 9.16
N ARG A 372 -37.95 -0.13 9.45
CA ARG A 372 -37.55 0.68 10.61
C ARG A 372 -36.04 0.88 10.78
N GLU A 373 -35.27 0.62 9.73
CA GLU A 373 -33.81 0.77 9.62
C GLU A 373 -33.43 1.86 8.61
N GLU A 374 -34.42 2.36 7.87
CA GLU A 374 -34.22 3.43 6.90
C GLU A 374 -35.32 4.48 7.05
N VAL A 375 -34.99 5.72 6.72
CA VAL A 375 -35.92 6.84 6.73
C VAL A 375 -36.18 7.25 5.28
N GLY A 376 -37.46 7.37 4.93
CA GLY A 376 -37.86 7.85 3.60
C GLY A 376 -37.57 9.34 3.40
N ALA A 377 -37.62 9.78 2.15
CA ALA A 377 -37.54 11.21 1.84
C ALA A 377 -38.67 11.97 2.56
N SER A 378 -38.30 12.87 3.47
CA SER A 378 -39.20 13.64 4.32
C SER A 378 -38.56 14.99 4.68
N ASP A 379 -39.37 15.95 5.10
CA ASP A 379 -38.84 17.23 5.59
C ASP A 379 -37.96 17.04 6.84
N GLN A 380 -38.31 16.11 7.72
CA GLN A 380 -37.50 15.74 8.88
C GLN A 380 -36.12 15.22 8.46
N LYS A 381 -36.05 14.35 7.44
CA LYS A 381 -34.77 13.84 6.92
C LYS A 381 -33.94 14.95 6.28
N ARG A 382 -34.55 15.80 5.46
CA ARG A 382 -33.88 16.95 4.81
C ARG A 382 -33.28 17.90 5.84
N VAL A 383 -34.04 18.23 6.89
CA VAL A 383 -33.59 19.12 7.97
C VAL A 383 -32.49 18.45 8.80
N LEU A 384 -32.60 17.15 9.08
CA LEU A 384 -31.54 16.40 9.76
C LEU A 384 -30.25 16.33 8.93
N ASP A 385 -30.33 16.24 7.60
CA ASP A 385 -29.16 16.26 6.73
C ASP A 385 -28.36 17.56 6.86
N ALA A 386 -29.06 18.70 6.95
CA ALA A 386 -28.43 19.99 7.23
C ALA A 386 -27.75 19.98 8.61
N VAL A 387 -28.42 19.45 9.65
CA VAL A 387 -27.82 19.31 10.99
C VAL A 387 -26.58 18.44 10.97
N MET A 388 -26.62 17.27 10.33
CA MET A 388 -25.48 16.37 10.24
C MET A 388 -24.30 16.99 9.48
N ARG A 389 -24.54 17.67 8.34
CA ARG A 389 -23.51 18.43 7.62
C ARG A 389 -22.89 19.51 8.50
N CYS A 390 -23.73 20.27 9.22
CA CYS A 390 -23.28 21.30 10.15
C CYS A 390 -22.40 20.73 11.27
N VAL A 391 -22.85 19.66 11.91
CA VAL A 391 -22.14 18.96 12.98
C VAL A 391 -20.78 18.43 12.50
N PHE A 392 -20.75 17.76 11.36
CA PHE A 392 -19.51 17.24 10.80
C PHE A 392 -18.54 18.36 10.42
N ASN A 393 -19.05 19.44 9.81
CA ASN A 393 -18.21 20.58 9.45
C ASN A 393 -17.62 21.27 10.68
N GLU A 394 -18.38 21.37 11.77
CA GLU A 394 -17.86 21.89 13.04
C GLU A 394 -16.78 20.97 13.62
N ALA A 395 -17.04 19.67 13.70
CA ALA A 395 -16.07 18.69 14.15
C ALA A 395 -14.79 18.71 13.32
N ARG A 396 -14.91 18.86 11.99
CA ARG A 396 -13.80 19.00 11.07
C ARG A 396 -13.03 20.29 11.30
N THR A 397 -13.70 21.44 11.41
CA THR A 397 -13.03 22.72 11.67
C THR A 397 -12.28 22.70 13.00
N GLN A 398 -12.90 22.18 14.07
CA GLN A 398 -12.22 22.02 15.35
C GLN A 398 -11.05 21.05 15.26
N PHE A 399 -11.24 19.91 14.57
CA PHE A 399 -10.18 18.94 14.38
C PHE A 399 -9.01 19.53 13.60
N GLU A 400 -9.23 20.19 12.45
CA GLU A 400 -8.21 20.86 11.64
C GLU A 400 -7.48 21.96 12.45
N ASN A 401 -8.21 22.74 13.26
CA ASN A 401 -7.62 23.75 14.15
C ASN A 401 -6.80 23.11 15.29
N SER A 402 -7.21 21.94 15.79
CA SER A 402 -6.44 21.16 16.78
C SER A 402 -5.26 20.41 16.14
N ASP A 403 -5.39 20.02 14.86
CA ASP A 403 -4.39 19.34 14.04
C ASP A 403 -3.18 20.25 13.81
N GLY A 404 -3.41 21.57 13.72
CA GLY A 404 -2.35 22.59 13.73
C GLY A 404 -1.48 22.58 14.99
N LYS A 405 -1.87 21.87 16.07
CA LYS A 405 -1.04 21.64 17.27
C LYS A 405 -0.51 20.21 17.40
N LEU A 406 -1.15 19.21 16.78
CA LEU A 406 -0.71 17.80 16.77
C LEU A 406 0.31 17.50 15.67
N PHE A 407 0.22 18.21 14.54
CA PHE A 407 1.17 18.19 13.43
C PHE A 407 1.89 19.54 13.29
N GLY A 408 1.65 20.50 14.19
CA GLY A 408 2.30 21.81 14.22
C GLY A 408 3.81 21.76 14.49
N GLU A 409 4.34 20.65 14.98
CA GLU A 409 5.79 20.43 15.00
C GLU A 409 6.36 20.16 13.60
N ASN A 410 5.52 19.91 12.59
CA ASN A 410 5.94 19.77 11.19
C ASN A 410 6.01 21.10 10.42
N GLU A 411 5.64 22.24 11.00
CA GLU A 411 5.94 23.55 10.36
C GLU A 411 7.44 23.92 10.48
N HIS A 412 8.18 23.27 11.39
CA HIS A 412 9.64 23.37 11.46
C HIS A 412 10.39 22.16 10.89
N VAL A 413 9.68 21.16 10.38
CA VAL A 413 10.27 20.04 9.66
C VAL A 413 10.52 20.50 8.23
N ARG A 414 11.79 20.43 7.81
CA ARG A 414 12.24 20.82 6.46
C ARG A 414 11.31 20.21 5.42
N GLU A 415 11.03 20.91 4.33
CA GLU A 415 10.16 20.42 3.25
C GLU A 415 10.63 19.06 2.67
N SER A 416 11.91 18.72 2.87
CA SER A 416 12.51 17.40 2.60
C SER A 416 11.95 16.26 3.46
N ASP A 417 11.39 16.54 4.62
CA ASP A 417 10.92 15.58 5.64
C ASP A 417 9.39 15.52 5.75
N ARG A 418 8.67 16.24 4.88
CA ARG A 418 7.22 16.08 4.73
C ARG A 418 6.92 14.67 4.21
N LEU A 419 6.13 13.92 4.97
CA LEU A 419 5.71 12.56 4.63
C LEU A 419 4.53 12.62 3.65
N PHE A 420 4.78 12.44 2.34
CA PHE A 420 3.76 12.51 1.29
C PHE A 420 2.95 11.22 1.06
N VAL A 421 3.28 10.11 1.72
CA VAL A 421 2.60 8.79 1.52
C VAL A 421 1.86 8.39 2.78
N ALA A 422 0.60 8.00 2.63
CA ALA A 422 -0.27 7.66 3.74
C ALA A 422 0.06 6.27 4.31
N PRO A 423 0.12 6.09 5.66
CA PRO A 423 0.59 4.83 6.25
C PRO A 423 -0.22 3.57 5.95
N HIS A 424 -1.46 3.72 5.50
CA HIS A 424 -2.31 2.59 5.11
C HIS A 424 -1.94 2.00 3.74
N LEU A 425 -1.08 2.67 2.98
CA LEU A 425 -0.59 2.19 1.68
C LEU A 425 0.77 1.47 1.77
N VAL A 426 1.37 1.41 2.97
CA VAL A 426 2.74 0.92 3.11
C VAL A 426 2.91 0.22 4.45
N GLU A 427 2.86 0.94 5.56
CA GLU A 427 3.23 0.39 6.87
C GLU A 427 2.17 -0.56 7.44
N ARG A 428 0.87 -0.24 7.32
CA ARG A 428 -0.20 -1.10 7.87
C ARG A 428 -0.32 -2.43 7.14
N PRO A 429 -0.42 -2.48 5.79
CA PRO A 429 -0.45 -3.76 5.06
C PRO A 429 0.77 -4.64 5.39
N LEU A 430 1.96 -4.03 5.50
CA LEU A 430 3.16 -4.75 5.88
C LEU A 430 3.08 -5.31 7.31
N ALA A 431 2.55 -4.52 8.27
CA ALA A 431 2.33 -4.99 9.63
C ALA A 431 1.28 -6.11 9.71
N ASP A 432 0.20 -6.00 8.92
CA ASP A 432 -0.89 -6.97 8.86
C ASP A 432 -0.36 -8.34 8.39
N VAL A 433 0.45 -8.37 7.33
CA VAL A 433 0.98 -9.64 6.79
C VAL A 433 2.14 -10.21 7.62
N LEU A 434 2.97 -9.36 8.24
CA LEU A 434 4.02 -9.81 9.16
C LEU A 434 3.45 -10.30 10.50
N THR A 435 2.19 -9.98 10.81
CA THR A 435 1.53 -10.51 12.00
C THR A 435 1.38 -12.03 11.87
N PRO A 436 1.93 -12.85 12.79
CA PRO A 436 2.07 -14.32 12.65
C PRO A 436 0.78 -15.14 12.47
N ASN A 437 -0.38 -14.52 12.29
CA ASN A 437 -1.66 -15.19 12.01
C ASN A 437 -2.28 -14.83 10.64
N ALA A 438 -1.67 -13.96 9.81
CA ALA A 438 -2.20 -13.63 8.49
C ALA A 438 -1.97 -14.74 7.44
N SER A 439 -1.01 -15.64 7.68
CA SER A 439 -0.53 -16.64 6.71
C SER A 439 -0.53 -18.08 7.26
N ALA A 440 -1.40 -18.42 8.21
CA ALA A 440 -1.50 -19.79 8.76
C ALA A 440 -2.41 -20.74 7.95
N ALA A 441 -2.53 -20.52 6.63
CA ALA A 441 -3.17 -21.46 5.71
C ALA A 441 -2.22 -22.59 5.25
N GLU A 442 -0.90 -22.42 5.35
CA GLU A 442 0.06 -23.43 4.89
C GLU A 442 0.49 -24.35 6.06
N THR A 443 0.64 -25.63 5.73
CA THR A 443 0.98 -26.74 6.64
C THR A 443 2.49 -26.84 6.87
N SER A 444 2.85 -27.31 8.07
CA SER A 444 4.10 -27.97 8.49
C SER A 444 5.22 -28.21 7.44
N ASP A 445 6.43 -27.80 7.84
CA ASP A 445 7.76 -28.29 7.41
C ASP A 445 8.51 -27.66 6.21
N ALA A 446 8.06 -26.51 5.69
CA ALA A 446 8.95 -25.63 4.92
C ALA A 446 8.63 -24.18 5.28
N GLY A 447 9.64 -23.41 5.71
CA GLY A 447 9.45 -22.01 6.09
C GLY A 447 8.72 -21.22 5.01
N VAL A 448 7.80 -20.34 5.42
CA VAL A 448 7.08 -19.41 4.54
C VAL A 448 8.13 -18.61 3.76
N SER A 449 8.38 -19.00 2.51
CA SER A 449 9.42 -18.39 1.70
C SER A 449 8.87 -17.11 1.10
N TRP A 450 9.44 -15.99 1.52
CA TRP A 450 9.18 -14.69 0.94
C TRP A 450 10.00 -14.51 -0.33
N PHE A 451 9.43 -13.82 -1.31
CA PHE A 451 10.10 -13.55 -2.58
C PHE A 451 11.03 -12.34 -2.47
N TYR A 452 10.57 -11.22 -1.93
CA TYR A 452 11.38 -10.02 -1.75
C TYR A 452 11.70 -9.69 -0.29
N LEU A 453 10.96 -10.23 0.67
CA LEU A 453 11.15 -9.92 2.09
C LEU A 453 12.14 -10.90 2.76
N ASP A 454 13.08 -10.39 3.56
CA ASP A 454 13.91 -11.25 4.41
C ASP A 454 13.11 -11.78 5.61
N ALA A 455 13.26 -13.07 5.89
CA ALA A 455 12.68 -13.68 7.09
C ALA A 455 13.31 -13.05 8.35
N ALA A 456 12.53 -12.27 9.09
CA ALA A 456 12.91 -11.80 10.42
C ALA A 456 12.83 -12.95 11.43
N THR A 457 13.66 -12.93 12.47
CA THR A 457 13.55 -13.87 13.59
C THR A 457 12.28 -13.59 14.40
N ASP A 458 11.70 -14.62 15.02
CA ASP A 458 10.49 -14.49 15.84
C ASP A 458 10.60 -13.44 16.96
N GLU A 459 11.82 -13.24 17.49
CA GLU A 459 12.12 -12.25 18.52
C GLU A 459 12.03 -10.80 18.02
N ASP A 460 12.36 -10.54 16.75
CA ASP A 460 12.37 -9.20 16.14
C ASP A 460 11.00 -8.77 15.57
N LEU A 461 10.12 -9.74 15.26
CA LEU A 461 8.83 -9.48 14.60
C LEU A 461 7.91 -8.56 15.41
N SER A 462 7.85 -8.73 16.73
CA SER A 462 6.98 -7.92 17.59
C SER A 462 7.41 -6.45 17.63
N GLU A 463 8.72 -6.18 17.60
CA GLU A 463 9.27 -4.83 17.56
C GLU A 463 8.99 -4.16 16.21
N ILE A 464 9.20 -4.89 15.11
CA ILE A 464 8.96 -4.42 13.75
C ILE A 464 7.47 -4.07 13.57
N ILE A 465 6.58 -4.98 13.97
CA ILE A 465 5.12 -4.78 13.88
C ILE A 465 4.68 -3.58 14.73
N GLY A 466 5.19 -3.47 15.96
CA GLY A 466 4.94 -2.32 16.84
C GLY A 466 5.30 -0.99 16.18
N ARG A 467 6.50 -0.92 15.57
CA ARG A 467 6.95 0.27 14.84
C ARG A 467 6.09 0.57 13.62
N LEU A 468 5.64 -0.44 12.87
CA LEU A 468 4.82 -0.23 11.67
C LEU A 468 3.40 0.27 11.99
N TYR A 469 2.82 -0.14 13.13
CA TYR A 469 1.50 0.36 13.56
C TYR A 469 1.54 1.71 14.28
N SER A 470 2.64 2.03 14.97
CA SER A 470 2.66 3.12 15.95
C SER A 470 3.85 4.08 15.86
N GLY A 471 4.88 3.74 15.08
CA GLY A 471 6.08 4.55 14.93
C GLY A 471 5.95 5.66 13.89
N GLU A 472 6.81 6.67 14.00
CA GLU A 472 7.01 7.66 12.95
C GLU A 472 7.61 7.00 11.70
N ARG A 473 7.10 7.38 10.53
CA ARG A 473 7.56 6.82 9.26
C ARG A 473 9.01 7.26 9.02
N SER A 474 9.90 6.28 8.91
CA SER A 474 11.28 6.51 8.46
C SER A 474 11.37 6.29 6.96
N LYS A 475 12.13 7.15 6.27
CA LYS A 475 12.40 7.00 4.84
C LYS A 475 13.11 5.67 4.58
N TYR A 476 12.72 5.00 3.49
CA TYR A 476 13.43 3.82 3.01
C TYR A 476 14.86 4.17 2.60
N ARG A 477 15.79 3.29 2.96
CA ARG A 477 17.17 3.32 2.50
C ARG A 477 17.35 2.33 1.35
N TYR A 478 18.18 2.68 0.38
CA TYR A 478 18.42 1.88 -0.82
C TYR A 478 19.93 1.71 -0.96
N ASP A 479 20.38 0.46 -0.86
CA ASP A 479 21.78 0.07 -1.03
C ASP A 479 21.89 -0.83 -2.27
N PHE A 480 23.07 -0.87 -2.88
CA PHE A 480 23.41 -1.77 -3.98
C PHE A 480 24.37 -2.84 -3.49
N GLU A 481 24.13 -4.08 -3.89
CA GLU A 481 25.01 -5.20 -3.58
C GLU A 481 25.19 -6.07 -4.82
N THR A 482 26.45 -6.47 -5.07
CA THR A 482 26.79 -7.37 -6.17
C THR A 482 26.40 -8.80 -5.82
N ARG A 483 25.43 -9.35 -6.56
CA ARG A 483 24.95 -10.72 -6.43
C ARG A 483 25.00 -11.43 -7.78
N GLY A 484 24.49 -12.65 -7.87
CA GLY A 484 24.41 -13.36 -9.14
C GLY A 484 23.51 -12.62 -10.15
N PRO A 485 23.82 -12.66 -11.46
CA PRO A 485 22.98 -12.02 -12.48
C PRO A 485 21.58 -12.66 -12.60
N ASN A 486 21.45 -13.91 -12.15
CA ASN A 486 20.18 -14.62 -12.07
C ASN A 486 19.47 -14.47 -10.71
N ASP A 487 20.10 -13.79 -9.74
CA ASP A 487 19.46 -13.52 -8.46
C ASP A 487 18.38 -12.44 -8.64
N ARG A 488 17.47 -12.38 -7.65
CA ARG A 488 16.30 -11.48 -7.66
C ARG A 488 16.71 -10.02 -7.75
N LEU A 489 15.84 -9.21 -8.38
CA LEU A 489 15.94 -7.75 -8.51
C LEU A 489 16.33 -7.03 -7.21
N VAL A 490 15.64 -7.35 -6.12
CA VAL A 490 15.71 -6.61 -4.86
C VAL A 490 15.45 -7.51 -3.66
N ARG A 491 15.90 -7.09 -2.48
CA ARG A 491 15.55 -7.66 -1.18
C ARG A 491 15.20 -6.57 -0.19
N PHE A 492 14.18 -6.77 0.63
CA PHE A 492 13.75 -5.83 1.65
C PHE A 492 14.00 -6.38 3.06
N GLU A 493 14.61 -5.56 3.90
CA GLU A 493 14.92 -5.83 5.30
C GLU A 493 14.02 -4.97 6.20
N PRO A 494 12.97 -5.55 6.80
CA PRO A 494 12.00 -4.78 7.58
C PRO A 494 12.62 -4.14 8.82
N LYS A 495 13.59 -4.79 9.47
CA LYS A 495 14.23 -4.26 10.69
C LYS A 495 14.89 -2.91 10.47
N THR A 496 15.57 -2.73 9.34
CA THR A 496 16.39 -1.55 9.03
C THR A 496 15.72 -0.56 8.06
N ASN A 497 14.52 -0.90 7.56
CA ASN A 497 13.80 -0.19 6.49
C ASN A 497 14.68 -0.01 5.24
N ARG A 498 15.33 -1.10 4.83
CA ARG A 498 16.35 -1.10 3.79
C ARG A 498 15.97 -2.00 2.61
N PHE A 499 16.02 -1.44 1.41
CA PHE A 499 16.03 -2.18 0.15
C PHE A 499 17.48 -2.39 -0.29
N VAL A 500 17.82 -3.62 -0.63
CA VAL A 500 19.13 -4.02 -1.19
C VAL A 500 18.90 -4.46 -2.63
N LEU A 501 19.38 -3.66 -3.58
CA LEU A 501 19.21 -3.87 -5.02
C LEU A 501 20.38 -4.68 -5.55
N ASN A 502 20.09 -5.66 -6.41
CA ASN A 502 21.11 -6.46 -7.09
C ASN A 502 21.71 -5.67 -8.26
N ASP A 503 22.91 -5.13 -8.09
CA ASP A 503 23.59 -4.34 -9.14
C ASP A 503 23.94 -5.14 -10.40
N SER A 504 23.88 -6.47 -10.32
CA SER A 504 24.19 -7.39 -11.41
C SER A 504 22.94 -7.83 -12.16
N HIS A 505 21.74 -7.45 -11.68
CA HIS A 505 20.48 -7.67 -12.38
C HIS A 505 20.34 -6.72 -13.57
N GLU A 506 20.03 -7.25 -14.76
CA GLU A 506 20.05 -6.52 -16.03
C GLU A 506 19.17 -5.26 -16.02
N PHE A 507 17.97 -5.34 -15.43
CA PHE A 507 17.08 -4.19 -15.33
C PHE A 507 17.61 -3.10 -14.38
N ILE A 508 18.29 -3.48 -13.30
CA ILE A 508 18.90 -2.51 -12.36
C ILE A 508 20.04 -1.78 -13.07
N ARG A 509 20.93 -2.52 -13.74
CA ARG A 509 22.05 -1.96 -14.51
C ARG A 509 21.61 -0.94 -15.54
N ALA A 510 20.52 -1.22 -16.25
CA ALA A 510 20.00 -0.35 -17.29
C ALA A 510 19.50 1.02 -16.76
N HIS A 511 19.13 1.12 -15.47
CA HIS A 511 18.45 2.29 -14.90
C HIS A 511 19.18 2.93 -13.71
N ALA A 512 20.29 2.36 -13.25
CA ALA A 512 21.01 2.82 -12.05
C ALA A 512 21.90 4.05 -12.28
N GLU A 513 22.32 4.32 -13.53
CA GLU A 513 23.28 5.38 -13.88
C GLU A 513 22.63 6.77 -14.04
N ASP A 514 21.37 6.84 -14.50
CA ASP A 514 20.62 8.09 -14.65
C ASP A 514 19.88 8.46 -13.35
N ALA A 515 20.07 9.68 -12.86
CA ALA A 515 19.47 10.17 -11.62
C ALA A 515 17.93 10.25 -11.68
N GLY A 516 17.36 10.48 -12.87
CA GLY A 516 15.91 10.46 -13.09
C GLY A 516 15.35 9.04 -13.02
N SER A 517 15.95 8.13 -13.78
CA SER A 517 15.61 6.71 -13.85
C SER A 517 15.83 6.00 -12.52
N LEU A 518 16.86 6.37 -11.76
CA LEU A 518 17.13 5.81 -10.43
C LEU A 518 16.00 6.12 -9.44
N ARG A 519 15.32 7.27 -9.55
CA ARG A 519 14.16 7.58 -8.70
C ARG A 519 12.99 6.66 -9.05
N THR A 520 12.67 6.54 -10.33
CA THR A 520 11.60 5.63 -10.80
C THR A 520 11.92 4.17 -10.48
N LEU A 521 13.19 3.78 -10.54
CA LEU A 521 13.66 2.45 -10.17
C LEU A 521 13.38 2.16 -8.68
N LYS A 522 13.68 3.11 -7.80
CA LYS A 522 13.39 3.01 -6.35
C LYS A 522 11.88 2.89 -6.08
N ASP A 523 11.07 3.67 -6.79
CA ASP A 523 9.62 3.60 -6.67
C ASP A 523 9.08 2.24 -7.17
N LEU A 524 9.62 1.72 -8.28
CA LEU A 524 9.26 0.41 -8.83
C LEU A 524 9.59 -0.73 -7.88
N VAL A 525 10.83 -0.80 -7.34
CA VAL A 525 11.22 -1.89 -6.43
C VAL A 525 10.42 -1.86 -5.11
N THR A 526 10.03 -0.66 -4.68
CA THR A 526 9.14 -0.49 -3.52
C THR A 526 7.74 -0.99 -3.83
N ALA A 527 7.19 -0.66 -5.00
CA ALA A 527 5.89 -1.13 -5.43
C ALA A 527 5.84 -2.65 -5.63
N ASP A 528 6.89 -3.26 -6.19
CA ASP A 528 6.96 -4.71 -6.40
C ASP A 528 7.06 -5.49 -5.07
N MET A 529 7.77 -4.95 -4.08
CA MET A 529 7.77 -5.52 -2.74
C MET A 529 6.39 -5.41 -2.07
N LEU A 530 5.73 -4.24 -2.18
CA LEU A 530 4.38 -4.06 -1.64
C LEU A 530 3.33 -4.89 -2.37
N LEU A 531 3.54 -5.21 -3.66
CA LEU A 531 2.68 -6.12 -4.41
C LEU A 531 2.69 -7.52 -3.76
N GLU A 532 3.86 -8.03 -3.32
CA GLU A 532 3.92 -9.27 -2.54
C GLU A 532 3.08 -9.18 -1.26
N VAL A 533 3.20 -8.06 -0.53
CA VAL A 533 2.44 -7.81 0.70
C VAL A 533 0.93 -7.81 0.42
N TYR A 534 0.46 -7.07 -0.58
CA TYR A 534 -0.97 -6.99 -0.91
C TYR A 534 -1.56 -8.32 -1.38
N MET A 535 -0.79 -9.11 -2.15
CA MET A 535 -1.23 -10.45 -2.55
C MET A 535 -1.39 -11.37 -1.34
N ARG A 536 -0.48 -11.29 -0.36
CA ARG A 536 -0.59 -12.06 0.89
C ARG A 536 -1.74 -11.57 1.78
N GLU A 537 -1.92 -10.26 1.91
CA GLU A 537 -3.05 -9.66 2.63
C GLU A 537 -4.39 -10.11 2.03
N SER A 538 -4.45 -10.23 0.71
CA SER A 538 -5.62 -10.73 -0.03
C SER A 538 -5.78 -12.26 0.03
N GLY A 539 -4.91 -12.97 0.74
CA GLY A 539 -4.98 -14.43 0.92
C GLY A 539 -4.58 -15.26 -0.29
N VAL A 540 -3.78 -14.72 -1.22
CA VAL A 540 -3.22 -15.48 -2.35
C VAL A 540 -2.18 -16.49 -1.82
N ARG A 541 -2.19 -17.72 -2.34
CA ARG A 541 -1.26 -18.80 -1.92
C ARG A 541 0.19 -18.49 -2.27
N SER A 542 1.16 -18.92 -1.45
CA SER A 542 2.57 -18.58 -1.62
C SER A 542 3.16 -19.08 -2.95
N GLU A 543 2.69 -20.22 -3.46
CA GLU A 543 3.18 -20.76 -4.73
C GLU A 543 2.76 -19.89 -5.93
N VAL A 544 1.52 -19.37 -5.88
CA VAL A 544 0.98 -18.48 -6.92
C VAL A 544 1.67 -17.13 -6.89
N ILE A 545 1.94 -16.62 -5.69
CA ILE A 545 2.73 -15.39 -5.50
C ILE A 545 4.13 -15.57 -6.08
N GLY A 546 4.79 -16.69 -5.76
CA GLY A 546 6.10 -17.03 -6.30
C GLY A 546 6.11 -17.04 -7.83
N GLU A 547 5.18 -17.76 -8.46
CA GLU A 547 5.07 -17.85 -9.93
C GLU A 547 4.85 -16.48 -10.60
N ILE A 548 3.95 -15.65 -10.05
CA ILE A 548 3.67 -14.31 -10.57
C ILE A 548 4.92 -13.42 -10.50
N LEU A 549 5.61 -13.42 -9.35
CA LEU A 549 6.79 -12.60 -9.14
C LEU A 549 8.00 -13.10 -9.93
N GLU A 550 8.16 -14.41 -10.13
CA GLU A 550 9.18 -14.99 -11.01
C GLU A 550 8.97 -14.58 -12.48
N ASN A 551 7.73 -14.69 -12.97
CA ASN A 551 7.39 -14.26 -14.32
C ASN A 551 7.63 -12.75 -14.52
N ARG A 552 7.34 -11.95 -13.49
CA ARG A 552 7.57 -10.50 -13.51
C ARG A 552 9.06 -10.15 -13.51
N ASP A 553 9.85 -10.81 -12.68
CA ASP A 553 11.31 -10.64 -12.60
C ASP A 553 11.98 -11.07 -13.94
N ALA A 554 11.51 -12.17 -14.55
CA ALA A 554 11.92 -12.60 -15.89
C ALA A 554 11.50 -11.59 -16.98
N LEU A 555 10.29 -11.05 -16.91
CA LEU A 555 9.81 -10.00 -17.80
C LEU A 555 10.67 -8.74 -17.68
N LEU A 556 11.02 -8.29 -16.48
CA LEU A 556 11.89 -7.12 -16.29
C LEU A 556 13.28 -7.33 -16.91
N ARG A 557 13.86 -8.54 -16.81
CA ARG A 557 15.08 -8.89 -17.56
C ARG A 557 14.85 -8.83 -19.08
N ALA A 558 13.76 -9.41 -19.56
CA ALA A 558 13.44 -9.40 -20.99
C ALA A 558 13.16 -7.97 -21.51
N LEU A 559 12.48 -7.13 -20.75
CA LEU A 559 12.21 -5.72 -21.07
C LEU A 559 13.46 -4.87 -21.01
N ALA A 560 14.41 -5.16 -20.11
CA ALA A 560 15.73 -4.51 -20.15
C ALA A 560 16.47 -4.83 -21.46
N ARG A 561 16.21 -6.00 -22.06
CA ARG A 561 16.75 -6.39 -23.38
C ARG A 561 15.94 -5.83 -24.54
N ASP A 562 14.63 -5.63 -24.37
CA ASP A 562 13.70 -5.08 -25.38
C ASP A 562 13.77 -3.55 -25.49
N HIS A 563 13.87 -2.86 -24.35
CA HIS A 563 14.34 -1.47 -24.22
C HIS A 563 15.87 -1.36 -24.27
N GLY A 564 16.55 -2.43 -24.71
CA GLY A 564 18.00 -2.49 -24.77
C GLY A 564 18.54 -1.19 -25.31
N PHE A 565 19.63 -0.72 -24.71
CA PHE A 565 20.45 0.44 -25.08
C PHE A 565 20.38 1.66 -24.16
N SER A 566 20.89 1.54 -22.92
CA SER A 566 21.67 2.66 -22.39
C SER A 566 22.81 2.96 -23.37
N LEU A 567 23.21 4.22 -23.50
CA LEU A 567 24.29 4.62 -24.42
C LEU A 567 25.59 3.84 -24.13
N ALA A 568 25.87 3.55 -22.86
CA ALA A 568 26.97 2.70 -22.42
C ALA A 568 26.84 1.24 -22.90
N SER A 569 25.63 0.66 -22.88
CA SER A 569 25.39 -0.69 -23.37
C SER A 569 25.50 -0.80 -24.89
N ILE A 570 25.08 0.22 -25.65
CA ILE A 570 25.31 0.28 -27.10
C ILE A 570 26.81 0.31 -27.38
N ALA A 571 27.53 1.18 -26.70
CA ALA A 571 28.96 1.36 -26.92
C ALA A 571 29.75 0.10 -26.54
N GLY A 572 29.41 -0.55 -25.43
CA GLY A 572 29.94 -1.87 -25.07
C GLY A 572 29.65 -2.91 -26.15
N GLY A 573 28.39 -2.99 -26.61
CA GLY A 573 28.00 -3.91 -27.67
C GLY A 573 28.68 -3.66 -29.02
N LEU A 574 28.93 -2.40 -29.40
CA LEU A 574 29.74 -2.04 -30.58
C LEU A 574 31.16 -2.61 -30.47
N ARG A 575 31.79 -2.46 -29.29
CA ARG A 575 33.15 -2.98 -29.04
C ARG A 575 33.19 -4.51 -29.07
N ASP A 576 32.22 -5.15 -28.43
CA ASP A 576 32.13 -6.62 -28.38
C ASP A 576 31.84 -7.22 -29.76
N ALA A 577 31.04 -6.52 -30.58
CA ALA A 577 30.67 -6.95 -31.92
C ALA A 577 31.75 -6.69 -32.99
N ALA A 578 32.86 -6.03 -32.67
CA ALA A 578 33.90 -5.64 -33.63
C ALA A 578 34.39 -6.79 -34.55
N ALA A 579 34.40 -8.02 -34.05
CA ALA A 579 34.84 -9.22 -34.79
C ALA A 579 33.69 -10.05 -35.40
N ASN A 580 32.43 -9.67 -35.20
CA ASN A 580 31.26 -10.40 -35.70
C ASN A 580 30.43 -9.51 -36.63
N GLU A 581 30.37 -9.89 -37.91
CA GLU A 581 29.72 -9.15 -39.00
C GLU A 581 28.26 -8.79 -38.67
N ARG A 582 27.43 -9.80 -38.39
CA ARG A 582 26.00 -9.60 -38.13
C ARG A 582 25.72 -8.78 -36.87
N ASP A 583 26.50 -9.01 -35.82
CA ASP A 583 26.30 -8.27 -34.58
C ASP A 583 26.69 -6.81 -34.77
N LEU A 584 27.77 -6.53 -35.51
CA LEU A 584 28.25 -5.17 -35.75
C LEU A 584 27.26 -4.35 -36.58
N GLU A 585 26.66 -4.96 -37.62
CA GLU A 585 25.57 -4.37 -38.40
C GLU A 585 24.40 -3.93 -37.51
N VAL A 586 23.95 -4.84 -36.63
CA VAL A 586 22.85 -4.59 -35.71
C VAL A 586 23.18 -3.47 -34.72
N TYR A 587 24.37 -3.49 -34.12
CA TYR A 587 24.81 -2.47 -33.18
C TYR A 587 25.07 -1.11 -33.84
N LEU A 588 25.53 -1.08 -35.09
CA LEU A 588 25.68 0.14 -35.88
C LEU A 588 24.35 0.87 -36.07
N VAL A 589 23.32 0.16 -36.53
CA VAL A 589 21.98 0.74 -36.73
C VAL A 589 21.41 1.25 -35.40
N ARG A 590 21.63 0.53 -34.31
CA ARG A 590 21.20 0.92 -32.95
C ARG A 590 21.91 2.18 -32.45
N ALA A 591 23.22 2.27 -32.62
CA ALA A 591 24.02 3.45 -32.27
C ALA A 591 23.55 4.71 -33.00
N VAL A 592 23.33 4.60 -34.30
CA VAL A 592 22.88 5.72 -35.12
C VAL A 592 21.45 6.15 -34.75
N ARG A 593 20.56 5.22 -34.36
CA ARG A 593 19.26 5.58 -33.78
C ARG A 593 19.37 6.35 -32.48
N ALA A 594 20.26 5.92 -31.59
CA ALA A 594 20.47 6.57 -30.29
C ALA A 594 21.01 8.00 -30.44
N LEU A 595 21.75 8.28 -31.51
CA LEU A 595 22.24 9.63 -31.86
C LEU A 595 21.18 10.54 -32.53
N GLY A 596 19.91 10.09 -32.59
CA GLY A 596 18.78 10.91 -33.04
C GLY A 596 18.42 10.77 -34.52
N PHE A 597 18.96 9.77 -35.23
CA PHE A 597 18.59 9.49 -36.61
C PHE A 597 17.45 8.46 -36.71
N ASN A 598 16.59 8.61 -37.71
CA ASN A 598 15.67 7.54 -38.10
C ASN A 598 16.43 6.56 -39.02
N ALA A 599 17.06 5.55 -38.43
CA ALA A 599 17.83 4.54 -39.17
C ALA A 599 17.06 3.22 -39.33
N GLN A 600 17.21 2.57 -40.48
CA GLN A 600 16.60 1.28 -40.80
C GLN A 600 17.67 0.31 -41.27
N HIS A 601 17.63 -0.92 -40.75
CA HIS A 601 18.47 -2.02 -41.25
C HIS A 601 17.91 -2.47 -42.60
N VAL A 602 18.80 -2.72 -43.56
CA VAL A 602 18.46 -3.24 -44.89
C VAL A 602 19.10 -4.62 -45.03
N SER A 603 18.45 -5.57 -45.70
CA SER A 603 18.91 -6.97 -45.76
C SER A 603 19.07 -7.40 -47.22
N GLY A 604 20.30 -7.71 -47.62
CA GLY A 604 20.63 -8.20 -48.96
C GLY A 604 22.14 -8.15 -49.22
N ALA A 605 22.68 -9.13 -49.96
CA ALA A 605 24.13 -9.19 -50.22
C ALA A 605 24.66 -8.10 -51.19
N GLU A 606 23.76 -7.35 -51.84
CA GLU A 606 24.07 -6.24 -52.75
C GLU A 606 23.44 -4.91 -52.26
N GLU A 607 23.08 -4.83 -50.98
CA GLU A 607 22.48 -3.65 -50.35
C GLU A 607 23.33 -3.21 -49.15
N PRO A 608 23.31 -1.93 -48.76
CA PRO A 608 24.00 -1.48 -47.55
C PRO A 608 23.37 -2.08 -46.29
N ASP A 609 24.11 -2.10 -45.17
CA ASP A 609 23.59 -2.63 -43.90
C ASP A 609 22.43 -1.79 -43.33
N GLY A 610 22.41 -0.50 -43.64
CA GLY A 610 21.29 0.35 -43.28
C GLY A 610 21.26 1.73 -43.95
N VAL A 611 20.17 2.44 -43.71
CA VAL A 611 19.98 3.83 -44.19
C VAL A 611 19.52 4.70 -43.03
N ALA A 612 20.21 5.81 -42.80
CA ALA A 612 19.90 6.78 -41.75
C ALA A 612 19.39 8.10 -42.35
N ARG A 613 18.34 8.66 -41.73
CA ARG A 613 17.77 9.97 -42.13
C ARG A 613 17.44 10.86 -40.93
N PHE A 614 17.53 12.16 -41.12
CA PHE A 614 16.99 13.16 -40.19
C PHE A 614 16.51 14.42 -40.93
N ILE A 615 15.68 15.22 -40.27
CA ILE A 615 15.13 16.47 -40.82
C ILE A 615 15.86 17.64 -40.15
N SER A 616 16.57 18.43 -40.95
CA SER A 616 17.23 19.67 -40.51
C SER A 616 16.38 20.85 -41.00
N TYR A 617 15.84 21.70 -40.13
CA TYR A 617 15.14 22.92 -40.56
C TYR A 617 16.12 24.10 -40.62
N PRO A 618 16.17 24.89 -41.71
CA PRO A 618 15.33 24.86 -42.92
C PRO A 618 15.89 24.00 -44.08
N GLU A 619 17.00 23.30 -43.87
CA GLU A 619 17.80 22.61 -44.89
C GLU A 619 17.15 21.35 -45.52
N GLY A 620 16.05 20.86 -44.95
CA GLY A 620 15.30 19.70 -45.44
C GLY A 620 15.79 18.35 -44.91
N GLU A 621 15.39 17.28 -45.58
CA GLU A 621 15.76 15.90 -45.24
C GLU A 621 17.21 15.60 -45.66
N ARG A 622 18.00 15.02 -44.76
CA ARG A 622 19.36 14.52 -45.03
C ARG A 622 19.42 13.01 -44.85
N LYS A 623 20.17 12.32 -45.73
CA LYS A 623 20.28 10.86 -45.75
C LYS A 623 21.71 10.39 -46.04
N PHE A 624 22.12 9.32 -45.37
CA PHE A 624 23.36 8.59 -45.64
C PHE A 624 23.17 7.09 -45.40
N ILE A 625 23.98 6.27 -46.07
CA ILE A 625 24.00 4.82 -45.84
C ILE A 625 24.92 4.46 -44.67
N LEU A 626 24.63 3.33 -44.04
CA LEU A 626 25.40 2.72 -42.95
C LEU A 626 26.04 1.45 -43.45
N GLU A 627 27.33 1.28 -43.18
CA GLU A 627 28.11 0.10 -43.53
C GLU A 627 29.03 -0.30 -42.36
N ALA A 628 29.09 -1.60 -42.06
CA ALA A 628 29.87 -2.20 -40.99
C ALA A 628 30.87 -3.22 -41.55
N LYS A 629 32.16 -3.04 -41.25
CA LYS A 629 33.20 -4.01 -41.61
C LYS A 629 33.84 -4.64 -40.39
N SER A 630 33.32 -5.80 -39.99
CA SER A 630 33.91 -6.57 -38.88
C SER A 630 35.24 -7.22 -39.26
N SER A 631 36.12 -7.38 -38.26
CA SER A 631 37.39 -8.10 -38.40
C SER A 631 38.01 -8.38 -37.02
N THR A 632 38.71 -9.51 -36.87
CA THR A 632 39.47 -9.83 -35.64
C THR A 632 40.75 -8.99 -35.49
N LYS A 633 41.20 -8.36 -36.58
CA LYS A 633 42.38 -7.47 -36.65
C LYS A 633 42.05 -6.28 -37.56
N VAL A 634 43.04 -5.51 -38.01
CA VAL A 634 42.84 -4.48 -39.03
C VAL A 634 42.36 -5.13 -40.36
N PRO A 635 41.22 -4.73 -40.94
CA PRO A 635 40.77 -5.19 -42.24
C PRO A 635 41.80 -4.89 -43.34
N SER A 636 41.96 -5.80 -44.30
CA SER A 636 42.81 -5.54 -45.48
C SER A 636 42.15 -4.53 -46.44
N LEU A 637 42.95 -3.75 -47.18
CA LEU A 637 42.43 -2.77 -48.14
C LEU A 637 41.51 -3.40 -49.21
N GLY A 638 41.77 -4.64 -49.61
CA GLY A 638 40.95 -5.37 -50.58
C GLY A 638 39.62 -5.87 -50.02
N ALA A 639 39.46 -5.88 -48.69
CA ALA A 639 38.21 -6.27 -48.03
C ALA A 639 37.21 -5.10 -47.90
N ILE A 640 37.65 -3.86 -48.15
CA ILE A 640 36.81 -2.66 -48.12
C ILE A 640 36.57 -2.19 -49.56
N ASP A 641 35.39 -2.46 -50.10
CA ASP A 641 35.01 -2.03 -51.46
C ASP A 641 34.44 -0.60 -51.46
N PHE A 642 35.32 0.40 -51.36
CA PHE A 642 34.92 1.82 -51.43
C PHE A 642 34.12 2.17 -52.70
N GLY A 643 34.39 1.48 -53.82
CA GLY A 643 33.67 1.69 -55.08
C GLY A 643 32.21 1.23 -54.98
N GLY A 644 32.00 0.04 -54.41
CA GLY A 644 30.70 -0.51 -54.08
C GLY A 644 29.91 0.38 -53.12
N LEU A 645 30.54 0.87 -52.03
CA LEU A 645 29.88 1.79 -51.09
C LEU A 645 29.39 3.07 -51.76
N ARG A 646 30.19 3.63 -52.68
CA ARG A 646 29.78 4.81 -53.44
C ARG A 646 28.61 4.51 -54.37
N GLN A 647 28.55 3.29 -54.91
CA GLN A 647 27.45 2.85 -55.76
C GLN A 647 26.17 2.65 -54.92
N HIS A 648 26.24 1.96 -53.78
CA HIS A 648 25.12 1.81 -52.84
C HIS A 648 24.55 3.16 -52.37
N ALA A 649 25.42 4.14 -52.09
CA ALA A 649 24.98 5.49 -51.72
C ALA A 649 24.19 6.15 -52.86
N LYS A 650 24.65 6.02 -54.11
CA LYS A 650 23.92 6.55 -55.29
C LYS A 650 22.58 5.86 -55.49
N ASP A 651 22.55 4.54 -55.39
CA ASP A 651 21.35 3.73 -55.62
C ASP A 651 20.26 4.02 -54.56
N ASN A 652 20.68 4.30 -53.32
CA ASN A 652 19.82 4.70 -52.21
C ASN A 652 19.53 6.21 -52.13
N LYS A 653 19.96 7.01 -53.12
CA LYS A 653 19.81 8.48 -53.15
C LYS A 653 20.39 9.18 -51.91
N CYS A 654 21.49 8.64 -51.39
CA CYS A 654 22.24 9.16 -50.28
C CYS A 654 23.49 9.91 -50.78
N GLU A 655 23.83 11.02 -50.11
CA GLU A 655 24.99 11.82 -50.52
C GLU A 655 26.30 11.27 -49.96
N ARG A 656 26.23 10.56 -48.83
CA ARG A 656 27.36 10.10 -48.01
C ARG A 656 27.17 8.67 -47.52
N CYS A 657 28.26 8.08 -47.04
CA CYS A 657 28.32 6.76 -46.41
C CYS A 657 29.07 6.89 -45.08
N LEU A 658 28.52 6.33 -44.01
CA LEU A 658 29.21 6.11 -42.74
C LEU A 658 29.67 4.65 -42.72
N LEU A 659 30.98 4.44 -42.77
CA LEU A 659 31.62 3.13 -42.69
C LEU A 659 32.21 2.96 -41.28
N VAL A 660 31.90 1.87 -40.60
CA VAL A 660 32.44 1.55 -39.27
C VAL A 660 33.24 0.26 -39.31
N ALA A 661 34.49 0.31 -38.84
CA ALA A 661 35.37 -0.86 -38.75
C ALA A 661 36.17 -0.83 -37.45
N PRO A 662 36.70 -1.96 -36.94
CA PRO A 662 37.54 -1.98 -35.74
C PRO A 662 38.76 -1.05 -35.86
N ASP A 663 39.37 -1.04 -37.04
CA ASP A 663 40.51 -0.19 -37.40
C ASP A 663 40.60 -0.10 -38.94
N TYR A 664 41.51 0.71 -39.48
CA TYR A 664 41.77 0.82 -40.92
C TYR A 664 43.25 0.59 -41.25
N PRO A 665 43.56 0.01 -42.41
CA PRO A 665 44.95 -0.22 -42.81
C PRO A 665 45.68 1.13 -43.01
N GLY A 666 46.71 1.39 -42.19
CA GLY A 666 47.53 2.62 -42.28
C GLY A 666 48.33 3.03 -41.04
N GLY A 667 48.55 2.14 -40.08
CA GLY A 667 49.41 2.42 -38.93
C GLY A 667 50.90 2.43 -39.30
N SER A 668 51.41 3.59 -39.71
CA SER A 668 52.83 4.04 -39.66
C SER A 668 53.84 3.65 -40.77
N LYS A 669 53.48 3.30 -42.02
CA LYS A 669 54.42 3.33 -43.19
C LYS A 669 53.76 3.56 -44.57
N GLN A 670 54.27 4.56 -45.32
CA GLN A 670 54.18 4.93 -46.77
C GLN A 670 53.12 4.33 -47.75
N ASP A 671 52.65 3.09 -47.60
CA ASP A 671 51.41 2.60 -48.25
C ASP A 671 50.14 3.19 -47.60
N ASP A 672 50.32 3.87 -46.46
CA ASP A 672 49.36 4.55 -45.55
C ASP A 672 48.29 5.45 -46.21
N ALA A 673 48.43 5.85 -47.47
CA ALA A 673 47.55 6.84 -48.08
C ALA A 673 46.39 6.23 -48.90
N GLN A 674 46.36 4.93 -49.20
CA GLN A 674 45.37 4.43 -50.18
C GLN A 674 43.94 4.36 -49.65
N ALA A 675 43.73 3.87 -48.42
CA ALA A 675 42.40 3.87 -47.80
C ALA A 675 41.91 5.31 -47.54
N ALA A 676 42.79 6.16 -47.00
CA ALA A 676 42.50 7.58 -46.78
C ALA A 676 42.17 8.33 -48.09
N LYS A 677 43.01 8.18 -49.14
CA LYS A 677 42.75 8.78 -50.46
C LYS A 677 41.44 8.29 -51.05
N ARG A 678 41.15 6.99 -50.99
CA ARG A 678 39.88 6.43 -51.51
C ARG A 678 38.67 6.95 -50.72
N ALA A 679 38.78 7.05 -49.40
CA ALA A 679 37.74 7.63 -48.55
C ALA A 679 37.47 9.10 -48.93
N ASP A 680 38.52 9.91 -49.12
CA ASP A 680 38.43 11.31 -49.52
C ASP A 680 37.91 11.51 -50.95
N GLU A 681 38.36 10.68 -51.90
CA GLU A 681 37.94 10.70 -53.32
C GLU A 681 36.47 10.30 -53.47
N LEU A 682 36.04 9.27 -52.74
CA LEU A 682 34.70 8.69 -52.85
C LEU A 682 33.71 9.21 -51.80
N LYS A 683 34.15 10.10 -50.89
CA LYS A 683 33.34 10.74 -49.85
C LYS A 683 32.69 9.73 -48.90
N VAL A 684 33.49 8.77 -48.44
CA VAL A 684 33.10 7.75 -47.44
C VAL A 684 33.69 8.16 -46.09
N SER A 685 32.85 8.33 -45.07
CA SER A 685 33.29 8.69 -43.71
C SER A 685 33.69 7.43 -42.95
N CYS A 686 35.00 7.25 -42.74
CA CYS A 686 35.58 6.08 -42.11
C CYS A 686 35.72 6.25 -40.59
N TRP A 687 34.74 5.73 -39.85
CA TRP A 687 34.72 5.71 -38.40
C TRP A 687 35.32 4.42 -37.87
N THR A 688 36.09 4.49 -36.78
CA THR A 688 36.43 3.29 -36.02
C THR A 688 35.28 2.92 -35.09
N VAL A 689 35.19 1.64 -34.70
CA VAL A 689 34.27 1.17 -33.65
C VAL A 689 34.45 2.02 -32.38
N GLU A 690 35.69 2.32 -32.01
CA GLU A 690 35.99 3.14 -30.83
C GLU A 690 35.52 4.59 -30.97
N ASN A 691 35.67 5.20 -32.15
CA ASN A 691 35.18 6.57 -32.39
C ASN A 691 33.65 6.65 -32.19
N LEU A 692 32.90 5.71 -32.77
CA LEU A 692 31.45 5.69 -32.64
C LEU A 692 31.03 5.36 -31.19
N ALA A 693 31.68 4.39 -30.55
CA ALA A 693 31.39 4.02 -29.16
C ALA A 693 31.58 5.19 -28.19
N ARG A 694 32.70 5.94 -28.29
CA ARG A 694 32.97 7.12 -27.44
C ARG A 694 31.95 8.24 -27.63
N VAL A 695 31.53 8.46 -28.87
CA VAL A 695 30.52 9.45 -29.21
C VAL A 695 29.16 9.06 -28.63
N VAL A 696 28.77 7.80 -28.76
CA VAL A 696 27.52 7.28 -28.19
C VAL A 696 27.55 7.40 -26.66
N GLU A 697 28.62 6.95 -25.99
CA GLU A 697 28.79 7.09 -24.53
C GLU A 697 28.70 8.54 -24.05
N SER A 698 29.22 9.47 -24.84
CA SER A 698 29.26 10.90 -24.46
C SER A 698 28.04 11.68 -24.91
N ALA A 699 27.11 11.07 -25.66
CA ALA A 699 26.07 11.78 -26.39
C ALA A 699 25.16 12.62 -25.47
N GLU A 700 24.74 12.05 -24.34
CA GLU A 700 23.91 12.74 -23.37
C GLU A 700 24.69 13.83 -22.62
N ARG A 701 25.86 13.49 -22.06
CA ARG A 701 26.72 14.43 -21.31
C ARG A 701 27.13 15.65 -22.14
N ARG A 702 27.35 15.45 -23.44
CA ARG A 702 27.83 16.50 -24.37
C ARG A 702 26.73 17.08 -25.25
N HIS A 703 25.47 16.67 -25.06
CA HIS A 703 24.32 17.07 -25.89
C HIS A 703 24.55 16.89 -27.39
N ILE A 704 25.28 15.84 -27.78
CA ILE A 704 25.58 15.53 -29.18
C ILE A 704 24.28 15.12 -29.86
N ASN A 705 23.94 15.78 -30.97
CA ASN A 705 22.73 15.50 -31.72
C ASN A 705 23.04 15.05 -33.16
N ALA A 706 22.00 14.62 -33.88
CA ALA A 706 22.12 14.14 -35.26
C ALA A 706 22.80 15.13 -36.21
N ARG A 707 22.70 16.44 -35.98
CA ARG A 707 23.34 17.46 -36.83
C ARG A 707 24.85 17.44 -36.67
N ASP A 708 25.34 17.26 -35.44
CA ASP A 708 26.77 17.22 -35.13
C ASP A 708 27.44 16.01 -35.78
N ILE A 709 26.79 14.85 -35.70
CA ILE A 709 27.25 13.62 -36.33
C ILE A 709 27.21 13.74 -37.85
N TYR A 710 26.11 14.27 -38.40
CA TYR A 710 26.01 14.46 -39.85
C TYR A 710 27.08 15.40 -40.39
N LYS A 711 27.43 16.47 -39.66
CA LYS A 711 28.52 17.37 -40.03
C LYS A 711 29.84 16.62 -40.20
N ILE A 712 30.16 15.70 -39.30
CA ILE A 712 31.38 14.88 -39.41
C ILE A 712 31.27 13.94 -40.62
N VAL A 713 30.13 13.25 -40.79
CA VAL A 713 29.89 12.37 -41.95
C VAL A 713 29.98 13.11 -43.30
N ASP A 714 29.63 14.40 -43.31
CA ASP A 714 29.63 15.24 -44.50
C ASP A 714 30.99 15.90 -44.80
N THR A 715 31.84 16.09 -43.79
CA THR A 715 33.08 16.89 -43.93
C THR A 715 34.38 16.12 -43.65
N ALA A 716 34.35 14.99 -42.94
CA ALA A 716 35.52 14.19 -42.58
C ALA A 716 35.38 12.76 -43.13
N PHE A 717 36.42 12.31 -43.84
CA PHE A 717 36.37 11.06 -44.61
C PHE A 717 37.45 10.07 -44.22
N SER A 718 38.72 10.46 -44.27
CA SER A 718 39.82 9.60 -43.84
C SER A 718 39.75 9.29 -42.33
N PRO A 719 40.22 8.11 -41.89
CA PRO A 719 40.19 7.71 -40.47
C PRO A 719 40.81 8.76 -39.53
N ASP A 720 41.93 9.35 -39.92
CA ASP A 720 42.60 10.40 -39.12
C ASP A 720 41.78 11.68 -39.05
N SER A 721 41.17 12.11 -40.17
CA SER A 721 40.31 13.30 -40.18
C SER A 721 39.04 13.11 -39.37
N VAL A 722 38.45 11.90 -39.40
CA VAL A 722 37.29 11.54 -38.59
C VAL A 722 37.68 11.47 -37.12
N CYS A 723 38.81 10.85 -36.79
CA CYS A 723 39.33 10.80 -35.43
C CYS A 723 39.54 12.22 -34.88
N ALA A 724 40.19 13.11 -35.64
CA ALA A 724 40.37 14.51 -35.25
C ALA A 724 39.03 15.23 -35.07
N ALA A 725 38.06 15.04 -35.97
CA ALA A 725 36.74 15.66 -35.86
C ALA A 725 35.93 15.12 -34.67
N VAL A 726 36.09 13.85 -34.32
CA VAL A 726 35.50 13.22 -33.12
C VAL A 726 36.18 13.73 -31.87
N GLU A 727 37.51 13.83 -31.85
CA GLU A 727 38.23 14.47 -30.75
C GLU A 727 37.79 15.92 -30.59
N ASP A 728 37.64 16.69 -31.67
CA ASP A 728 37.13 18.06 -31.61
C ASP A 728 35.69 18.12 -31.07
N LEU A 729 34.82 17.19 -31.47
CA LEU A 729 33.45 17.06 -30.96
C LEU A 729 33.43 16.73 -29.46
N LEU A 730 34.37 15.90 -29.01
CA LEU A 730 34.52 15.49 -27.61
C LEU A 730 35.41 16.46 -26.80
N SER A 731 36.15 17.34 -27.49
CA SER A 731 36.99 18.38 -26.91
C SER A 731 36.10 19.48 -26.36
N ASP A 732 36.62 20.20 -25.37
CA ASP A 732 35.90 21.27 -24.70
C ASP A 732 36.06 22.59 -25.48
N PRO A 733 35.01 23.19 -26.09
CA PRO A 733 35.11 24.51 -26.70
C PRO A 733 35.13 25.66 -25.68
N GLY A 734 35.27 25.37 -24.39
CA GLY A 734 35.71 26.31 -23.37
C GLY A 734 34.98 26.11 -22.07
N GLY A 735 35.68 25.49 -21.11
CA GLY A 735 35.35 25.46 -19.69
C GLY A 735 33.95 24.94 -19.44
N ASP A 736 33.85 23.65 -19.13
CA ASP A 736 32.66 22.93 -18.63
C ASP A 736 31.52 23.91 -18.28
N LEU A 737 30.41 23.86 -19.00
CA LEU A 737 29.34 24.86 -18.94
C LEU A 737 28.87 25.14 -17.50
N SER A 738 29.02 24.12 -16.64
CA SER A 738 28.93 24.15 -15.18
C SER A 738 29.91 25.09 -14.47
N SER A 739 31.18 25.08 -14.86
CA SER A 739 32.20 26.04 -14.44
C SER A 739 31.87 27.47 -14.86
N LEU A 740 31.32 27.68 -16.06
CA LEU A 740 30.87 29.01 -16.51
C LEU A 740 29.64 29.49 -15.72
N TYR A 741 28.68 28.60 -15.43
CA TYR A 741 27.55 28.91 -14.55
C TYR A 741 28.03 29.27 -13.14
N SER A 742 29.00 28.52 -12.61
CA SER A 742 29.62 28.78 -11.31
C SER A 742 30.35 30.13 -11.29
N ALA A 743 31.05 30.48 -12.37
CA ALA A 743 31.70 31.77 -12.54
C ALA A 743 30.69 32.92 -12.58
N ILE A 744 29.59 32.77 -13.32
CA ILE A 744 28.49 33.76 -13.39
C ILE A 744 27.84 33.94 -12.03
N ILE A 745 27.53 32.87 -11.30
CA ILE A 745 26.96 32.95 -9.93
C ILE A 745 27.94 33.66 -8.98
N THR A 746 29.23 33.36 -9.07
CA THR A 746 30.28 34.04 -8.29
C THR A 746 30.31 35.54 -8.57
N VAL A 747 30.20 35.94 -9.84
CA VAL A 747 30.12 37.36 -10.25
C VAL A 747 28.86 38.02 -9.72
N LEU A 748 27.69 37.36 -9.85
CA LEU A 748 26.42 37.88 -9.34
C LEU A 748 26.48 38.08 -7.82
N ARG A 749 27.08 37.15 -7.07
CA ARG A 749 27.31 37.25 -5.62
C ARG A 749 28.25 38.39 -5.27
N GLY A 750 29.33 38.59 -6.02
CA GLY A 750 30.25 39.72 -5.84
C GLY A 750 29.65 41.10 -6.17
N LEU A 751 28.53 41.11 -6.89
CA LEU A 751 27.74 42.30 -7.24
C LEU A 751 26.56 42.54 -6.30
N GLU A 752 26.25 41.62 -5.40
CA GLU A 752 25.19 41.74 -4.40
C GLU A 752 25.49 42.90 -3.42
N GLY A 753 24.48 43.72 -3.10
CA GLY A 753 24.62 44.88 -2.20
C GLY A 753 25.33 46.12 -2.77
N LYS A 754 25.86 46.08 -4.00
CA LYS A 754 26.39 47.27 -4.70
C LYS A 754 25.28 47.87 -5.56
N LEU A 755 25.10 49.19 -5.62
CA LEU A 755 24.11 49.83 -6.52
C LEU A 755 22.74 49.08 -6.56
N PRO A 756 22.01 49.01 -5.43
CA PRO A 756 20.79 48.22 -5.30
C PRO A 756 19.67 48.68 -6.24
N ASP A 757 19.73 49.93 -6.71
CA ASP A 757 18.73 50.55 -7.59
C ASP A 757 19.00 50.33 -9.10
N SER A 758 20.00 49.52 -9.47
CA SER A 758 20.33 49.26 -10.88
C SER A 758 20.34 47.77 -11.25
N THR A 759 19.65 47.44 -12.35
CA THR A 759 19.67 46.09 -12.94
C THR A 759 21.04 45.80 -13.55
N ARG A 760 21.50 44.54 -13.42
CA ARG A 760 22.76 44.11 -14.03
C ARG A 760 22.57 43.86 -15.51
N THR A 761 23.57 44.16 -16.32
CA THR A 761 23.54 43.81 -17.75
C THR A 761 24.50 42.66 -18.04
N VAL A 762 24.25 41.94 -19.13
CA VAL A 762 25.16 40.89 -19.63
C VAL A 762 26.59 41.41 -19.78
N SER A 763 26.79 42.62 -20.30
CA SER A 763 28.12 43.22 -20.48
C SER A 763 28.85 43.47 -19.14
N GLN A 764 28.12 43.86 -18.09
CA GLN A 764 28.69 44.06 -16.75
C GLN A 764 29.12 42.74 -16.10
N ILE A 765 28.36 41.67 -16.33
CA ILE A 765 28.69 40.33 -15.88
C ILE A 765 29.89 39.81 -16.68
N ALA A 766 29.86 39.97 -18.00
CA ALA A 766 30.93 39.57 -18.90
C ALA A 766 32.28 40.19 -18.54
N GLY A 767 32.31 41.50 -18.30
CA GLY A 767 33.53 42.20 -17.90
C GLY A 767 34.13 41.70 -16.58
N LYS A 768 33.34 41.07 -15.70
CA LYS A 768 33.81 40.48 -14.44
C LYS A 768 34.11 38.99 -14.52
N VAL A 769 33.45 38.26 -15.41
CA VAL A 769 33.74 36.83 -15.63
C VAL A 769 35.12 36.67 -16.26
N VAL A 770 35.51 37.56 -17.17
CA VAL A 770 36.83 37.54 -17.83
C VAL A 770 37.99 37.78 -16.85
N ASP A 771 37.73 38.42 -15.69
CA ASP A 771 38.70 38.60 -14.62
C ASP A 771 38.95 37.31 -13.80
N ILE A 772 38.14 36.26 -13.98
CA ILE A 772 38.29 34.97 -13.30
C ILE A 772 39.28 34.10 -14.07
N LYS A 773 40.29 33.58 -13.36
CA LYS A 773 41.31 32.69 -13.92
C LYS A 773 40.68 31.49 -14.65
N GLY A 774 41.01 31.30 -15.92
CA GLY A 774 40.44 30.24 -16.77
C GLY A 774 39.29 30.69 -17.67
N PHE A 775 38.83 31.94 -17.56
CA PHE A 775 37.79 32.52 -18.42
C PHE A 775 38.28 33.74 -19.24
N GLU A 776 39.59 33.94 -19.36
CA GLU A 776 40.18 35.13 -20.00
C GLU A 776 39.80 35.27 -21.49
N GLY A 777 39.43 34.17 -22.14
CA GLY A 777 39.05 34.11 -23.56
C GLY A 777 37.55 33.99 -23.84
N VAL A 778 36.67 34.05 -22.83
CA VAL A 778 35.23 33.91 -23.03
C VAL A 778 34.65 35.21 -23.60
N ASN A 779 33.83 35.10 -24.66
CA ASN A 779 33.18 36.24 -25.29
C ASN A 779 31.79 36.52 -24.68
N GLU A 780 31.30 37.74 -24.92
CA GLU A 780 30.02 38.20 -24.37
C GLU A 780 28.82 37.37 -24.88
N ASP A 781 28.86 36.89 -26.12
CA ASP A 781 27.82 36.03 -26.69
C ASP A 781 27.69 34.69 -25.95
N LYS A 782 28.81 34.06 -25.57
CA LYS A 782 28.81 32.84 -24.75
C LYS A 782 28.21 33.09 -23.37
N ILE A 783 28.51 34.25 -22.76
CA ILE A 783 27.98 34.63 -21.45
C ILE A 783 26.47 34.92 -21.53
N ARG A 784 26.03 35.62 -22.58
CA ARG A 784 24.61 35.84 -22.88
C ARG A 784 23.87 34.51 -23.01
N HIS A 785 24.43 33.58 -23.78
CA HIS A 785 23.84 32.26 -23.99
C HIS A 785 23.78 31.45 -22.69
N ALA A 786 24.84 31.49 -21.88
CA ALA A 786 24.88 30.84 -20.58
C ALA A 786 23.80 31.41 -19.63
N ILE A 787 23.65 32.73 -19.56
CA ILE A 787 22.62 33.38 -18.73
C ILE A 787 21.21 33.03 -19.22
N ALA A 788 20.98 32.97 -20.53
CA ALA A 788 19.69 32.56 -21.10
C ALA A 788 19.34 31.09 -20.76
N GLN A 789 20.33 30.20 -20.81
CA GLN A 789 20.14 28.80 -20.40
C GLN A 789 19.92 28.68 -18.89
N MET A 790 20.68 29.42 -18.06
CA MET A 790 20.44 29.51 -16.62
C MET A 790 19.02 30.02 -16.33
N ALA A 791 18.54 31.03 -17.05
CA ALA A 791 17.17 31.55 -16.91
C ALA A 791 16.13 30.45 -17.20
N GLY A 792 16.28 29.71 -18.30
CA GLY A 792 15.43 28.57 -18.64
C GLY A 792 15.47 27.45 -17.60
N ALA A 793 16.66 27.06 -17.14
CA ALA A 793 16.85 25.99 -16.16
C ALA A 793 16.38 26.38 -14.75
N SER A 794 16.48 27.66 -14.39
CA SER A 794 16.13 28.19 -13.06
C SER A 794 14.61 28.29 -12.79
N ARG A 795 13.77 28.02 -13.80
CA ARG A 795 12.30 28.06 -13.73
C ARG A 795 11.77 29.37 -13.12
N GLY A 796 12.28 30.50 -13.62
CA GLY A 796 11.84 31.84 -13.23
C GLY A 796 12.55 32.46 -12.03
N ALA A 797 13.62 31.84 -11.51
CA ALA A 797 14.50 32.50 -10.53
C ALA A 797 15.45 33.52 -11.16
N LEU A 798 15.87 33.29 -12.40
CA LEU A 798 16.66 34.22 -13.19
C LEU A 798 15.91 34.56 -14.49
N HIS A 799 15.88 35.85 -14.85
CA HIS A 799 15.27 36.34 -16.07
C HIS A 799 16.25 37.22 -16.84
N LEU A 800 16.33 37.01 -18.15
CA LEU A 800 17.07 37.87 -19.08
C LEU A 800 16.05 38.67 -19.90
N SER A 801 16.08 39.99 -19.81
CA SER A 801 15.20 40.87 -20.61
C SER A 801 15.72 41.07 -22.03
N ASP A 802 14.85 41.59 -22.91
CA ASP A 802 15.20 41.94 -24.30
C ASP A 802 16.26 43.06 -24.39
N GLU A 803 16.50 43.81 -23.30
CA GLU A 803 17.54 44.85 -23.19
C GLU A 803 18.84 44.32 -22.51
N ASP A 804 19.03 43.00 -22.46
CA ASP A 804 20.16 42.32 -21.79
C ASP A 804 20.25 42.58 -20.28
N ALA A 805 19.15 42.98 -19.65
CA ALA A 805 19.09 43.10 -18.20
C ALA A 805 18.87 41.73 -17.55
N VAL A 806 19.71 41.42 -16.56
CA VAL A 806 19.69 40.19 -15.76
C VAL A 806 19.01 40.48 -14.44
N ILE A 807 17.82 39.90 -14.27
CA ILE A 807 16.94 40.08 -13.12
C ILE A 807 16.95 38.78 -12.33
N ASN A 808 17.37 38.84 -11.07
CA ASN A 808 17.28 37.72 -10.15
C ASN A 808 16.03 37.91 -9.27
N SER A 809 15.07 36.99 -9.38
CA SER A 809 13.78 37.03 -8.69
C SER A 809 13.79 36.26 -7.36
N THR A 810 14.90 35.58 -7.04
CA THR A 810 15.09 34.85 -5.77
C THR A 810 16.45 35.18 -5.14
N SER A 811 16.75 34.60 -3.97
CA SER A 811 18.12 34.68 -3.44
C SER A 811 19.10 33.94 -4.36
N LEU A 812 20.38 34.34 -4.34
CA LEU A 812 21.42 33.65 -5.13
C LEU A 812 21.65 32.21 -4.68
N ASN A 813 21.45 31.91 -3.39
CA ASN A 813 21.53 30.54 -2.88
C ASN A 813 20.40 29.66 -3.44
N GLU A 814 19.20 30.21 -3.59
CA GLU A 814 18.07 29.50 -4.21
C GLU A 814 18.28 29.32 -5.72
N LEU A 815 18.86 30.32 -6.40
CA LEU A 815 19.26 30.21 -7.81
C LEU A 815 20.31 29.11 -8.01
N GLU A 816 21.32 29.05 -7.14
CA GLU A 816 22.37 28.03 -7.15
C GLU A 816 21.78 26.63 -6.89
N ASN A 817 20.86 26.50 -5.92
CA ASN A 817 20.16 25.24 -5.66
C ASN A 817 19.35 24.74 -6.87
N ARG A 818 18.66 25.64 -7.58
CA ARG A 818 17.88 25.30 -8.78
C ARG A 818 18.75 24.91 -9.97
N LEU A 819 19.97 25.45 -10.03
CA LEU A 819 20.96 25.14 -11.04
C LEU A 819 21.92 24.02 -10.62
N SER A 820 21.73 23.40 -9.45
CA SER A 820 22.67 22.40 -8.88
C SER A 820 22.97 21.22 -9.80
N SER A 821 21.98 20.73 -10.55
CA SER A 821 22.17 19.67 -11.56
C SER A 821 23.07 20.09 -12.73
N HIS A 822 23.29 21.38 -12.90
CA HIS A 822 24.15 21.98 -13.91
C HIS A 822 25.43 22.59 -13.32
N LEU A 823 25.66 22.51 -12.01
CA LEU A 823 26.81 23.12 -11.32
C LEU A 823 27.81 22.11 -10.72
N THR A 824 27.46 20.81 -10.63
CA THR A 824 28.33 19.79 -10.06
C THR A 824 28.72 18.73 -11.08
N GLU A 825 30.03 18.63 -11.39
CA GLU A 825 30.61 17.39 -11.89
C GLU A 825 30.46 16.31 -10.81
N GLY A 826 29.78 15.21 -11.11
CA GLY A 826 29.84 13.94 -10.37
C GLY A 826 29.77 14.00 -8.83
N GLY A 827 28.59 13.75 -8.28
CA GLY A 827 28.44 13.12 -6.96
C GLY A 827 28.95 13.89 -5.74
N ASN A 828 28.06 14.65 -5.11
CA ASN A 828 27.85 14.51 -3.68
C ASN A 828 26.44 14.95 -3.33
N GLY A 829 25.80 14.14 -2.49
CA GLY A 829 24.42 14.33 -2.07
C GLY A 829 24.20 15.68 -1.40
N ARG A 830 22.95 16.12 -1.45
CA ARG A 830 22.38 17.16 -0.58
C ARG A 830 22.98 17.05 0.83
N SER A 831 23.81 18.01 1.22
CA SER A 831 24.02 18.34 2.62
C SER A 831 22.95 19.36 3.02
N GLU A 832 22.46 19.20 4.23
CA GLU A 832 21.18 19.71 4.67
C GLU A 832 21.40 20.86 5.68
N GLY A 833 21.06 22.11 5.31
CA GLY A 833 20.59 23.13 6.26
C GLY A 833 21.47 24.34 6.63
N LEU A 834 20.81 25.52 6.76
CA LEU A 834 20.91 26.58 7.80
C LEU A 834 20.20 27.86 7.29
N PHE A 835 18.93 28.10 7.66
CA PHE A 835 18.44 29.04 8.71
C PHE A 835 18.66 30.55 8.45
N MET A 836 17.57 31.36 8.44
CA MET A 836 17.30 32.40 9.46
C MET A 836 16.08 33.28 9.12
N GLU A 837 15.34 33.55 10.19
CA GLU A 837 14.22 34.47 10.36
C GLU A 837 14.54 35.90 9.94
N SER A 838 13.51 36.66 9.54
CA SER A 838 13.45 38.07 9.97
C SER A 838 12.01 38.44 10.33
N ASN A 839 11.84 38.73 11.63
CA ASN A 839 10.79 39.57 12.15
C ASN A 839 10.80 40.93 11.45
N GLY A 840 9.61 41.51 11.27
CA GLY A 840 9.48 42.89 10.85
C GLY A 840 8.05 43.40 10.96
N THR A 841 7.56 43.56 12.19
CA THR A 841 6.42 44.43 12.47
C THR A 841 6.73 45.89 12.12
N ASP A 842 5.75 46.53 11.48
CA ASP A 842 5.29 47.92 11.67
C ASP A 842 5.98 49.11 10.96
N LYS A 843 5.27 49.63 9.95
CA LYS A 843 4.73 51.02 9.80
C LYS A 843 4.92 51.62 8.41
N GLY A 844 3.78 51.95 7.78
CA GLY A 844 3.63 52.69 6.53
C GLY A 844 2.23 52.52 5.97
#